data_AF-A0A098E8M7-F1
#
_entry.id   AF-A0A098E8M7-F1
#
_cell.length_a   1.000
_cell.length_b   1.000
_cell.length_c   1.000
_cell.angle_alpha   90.00
_cell.angle_beta   90.00
_cell.angle_gamma   90.00
#
_symmetry.space_group_name_H-M   'P 1'
#
loop_
_entity.id
_entity.type
_entity.pdbx_description
1 polymer ?
#
loop_
_entity_poly.entity_id
_entity_poly.type
_entity_poly.pdbx_seq_one_letter_code
_entity_poly.pdbx_strand_id
1 'polypeptide(L)'
;MDLEGYCRRELKKGIKEKEILKEISDLILKIKFNSDKSKSDKSKLLAEAILEEVKKTNQKINNKFLSDLLNFPKSGVSMGEIGVGSRGKGDFFVHEKICGIASNHISGKWTNVVVGAKEHDDAGIVCIRDGKKNKENEKFIVVSVDGTHSRLSEYPFIAGFHVARASLRDIYVKGAKPVALLDDLHLADDGDVGKLFDFIAGISAVSELADVPLVAGSTLRIGGDMVIGERMVSSVGAVGIINAPNFIKARKNVQVGDKILMTGGAGGGTIATTAIYSGNFDVVLETLNITFIKACKILHDKNLLDKIDAMLDVTNGGIRGDAYEVLNLLNDKKDEDEKAKISKIVEILKKEYGKFFYSSKEPFKVLISTLLSQRTKDEKTKQGAENLFKFISKPEDVLKCDLREIENAIKGVNFYKTKAIRIFQISKILIEKYDGKVPDNENDLLKLSGVGRKTANCVLAFAFDRQVIPVDTHVHRISNRIGIVKTKNPNETENDLKKILPKDCWKAINYIFVRHGQNVCKPLKPECKKCKIREYCKYLSKGAGLKKNVSLKFYEPKIKNLINKKVYEMLKNLNIDELGVSLDSLMLFVPPENCGEIIKNLRKGGIEIDEIGEIIETGDDGKILLRDENGNEKTIEPLFRESAYTKIKKVVGEQTPEKFEEMKKNVNEAYQDALKKKQEILKFIAPAGI
;
A
#
# COMPACT_ATOMS: atom_id res chain seq x y z
N MET A 1 -32.43 10.38 -5.29
CA MET A 1 -31.92 11.74 -5.55
C MET A 1 -31.78 12.42 -4.21
N ASP A 2 -30.60 12.98 -3.93
CA ASP A 2 -30.33 13.74 -2.70
C ASP A 2 -30.87 15.17 -2.83
N LEU A 3 -32.02 15.43 -2.17
CA LEU A 3 -32.71 16.73 -2.19
C LEU A 3 -31.94 17.79 -1.41
N GLU A 4 -31.32 17.42 -0.30
CA GLU A 4 -30.51 18.32 0.52
C GLU A 4 -29.30 18.83 -0.26
N GLY A 5 -28.55 17.90 -0.85
CA GLY A 5 -27.39 18.22 -1.68
C GLY A 5 -27.76 18.99 -2.93
N TYR A 6 -28.93 18.75 -3.52
CA TYR A 6 -29.47 19.59 -4.59
C TYR A 6 -29.66 21.04 -4.12
N CYS A 7 -30.43 21.23 -3.04
CA CYS A 7 -30.72 22.54 -2.46
C CYS A 7 -29.42 23.31 -2.11
N ARG A 8 -28.46 22.64 -1.46
CA ARG A 8 -27.14 23.23 -1.14
C ARG A 8 -26.38 23.71 -2.39
N ARG A 9 -26.42 22.95 -3.49
CA ARG A 9 -25.74 23.31 -4.75
C ARG A 9 -26.39 24.52 -5.41
N GLU A 10 -27.72 24.56 -5.48
CA GLU A 10 -28.43 25.66 -6.14
C GLU A 10 -28.33 26.97 -5.35
N LEU A 11 -28.41 26.91 -4.00
CA LEU A 11 -28.13 28.07 -3.16
C LEU A 11 -26.71 28.62 -3.38
N LYS A 12 -25.71 27.73 -3.52
CA LYS A 12 -24.32 28.14 -3.77
C LYS A 12 -24.14 28.81 -5.14
N LYS A 13 -24.97 28.46 -6.14
CA LYS A 13 -24.98 29.12 -7.46
C LYS A 13 -25.70 30.47 -7.46
N GLY A 14 -26.35 30.86 -6.35
CA GLY A 14 -27.11 32.10 -6.26
C GLY A 14 -28.49 32.04 -6.89
N ILE A 15 -29.04 30.83 -7.11
CA ILE A 15 -30.42 30.65 -7.58
C ILE A 15 -31.40 31.14 -6.52
N LYS A 16 -32.50 31.77 -6.95
CA LYS A 16 -33.49 32.35 -6.04
C LYS A 16 -34.22 31.25 -5.27
N GLU A 17 -34.45 31.45 -3.98
CA GLU A 17 -35.14 30.48 -3.11
C GLU A 17 -36.50 30.03 -3.68
N LYS A 18 -37.27 30.95 -4.28
CA LYS A 18 -38.56 30.64 -4.92
C LYS A 18 -38.43 29.64 -6.08
N GLU A 19 -37.34 29.71 -6.84
CA GLU A 19 -37.07 28.80 -7.96
C GLU A 19 -36.68 27.42 -7.42
N ILE A 20 -35.78 27.37 -6.42
CA ILE A 20 -35.37 26.14 -5.74
C ILE A 20 -36.57 25.41 -5.13
N LEU A 21 -37.43 26.14 -4.41
CA LEU A 21 -38.65 25.58 -3.80
C LEU A 21 -39.59 24.98 -4.84
N LYS A 22 -39.76 25.66 -5.97
CA LYS A 22 -40.60 25.16 -7.06
C LYS A 22 -40.03 23.86 -7.62
N GLU A 23 -38.74 23.84 -7.94
CA GLU A 23 -38.10 22.64 -8.51
C GLU A 23 -38.12 21.45 -7.56
N ILE A 24 -37.81 21.66 -6.27
CA ILE A 24 -37.84 20.59 -5.26
C ILE A 24 -39.28 20.11 -5.06
N SER A 25 -40.25 21.03 -4.95
CA SER A 25 -41.67 20.66 -4.81
C SER A 25 -42.17 19.86 -6.02
N ASP A 26 -41.83 20.27 -7.24
CA ASP A 26 -42.19 19.57 -8.47
C ASP A 26 -41.56 18.18 -8.53
N LEU A 27 -40.30 18.03 -8.09
CA LEU A 27 -39.62 16.73 -7.99
C LEU A 27 -40.25 15.81 -6.96
N ILE A 28 -40.57 16.32 -5.75
CA ILE A 28 -41.25 15.56 -4.70
C ILE A 28 -42.62 15.11 -5.18
N LEU A 29 -43.41 16.03 -5.77
CA LEU A 29 -44.73 15.71 -6.31
C LEU A 29 -44.64 14.61 -7.37
N LYS A 30 -43.68 14.73 -8.28
CA LYS A 30 -43.48 13.78 -9.38
C LYS A 30 -43.08 12.39 -8.90
N ILE A 31 -42.09 12.30 -8.01
CA ILE A 31 -41.45 11.03 -7.63
C ILE A 31 -42.14 10.40 -6.42
N LYS A 32 -42.28 11.13 -5.31
CA LYS A 32 -42.81 10.60 -4.04
C LYS A 32 -44.34 10.47 -4.03
N PHE A 33 -45.04 11.32 -4.78
CA PHE A 33 -46.49 11.30 -4.86
C PHE A 33 -47.03 10.91 -6.24
N ASN A 34 -46.20 10.36 -7.13
CA ASN A 34 -46.61 9.89 -8.46
C ASN A 34 -47.44 10.92 -9.25
N SER A 35 -47.10 12.20 -9.13
CA SER A 35 -47.81 13.31 -9.77
C SER A 35 -49.28 13.50 -9.31
N ASP A 36 -49.67 12.95 -8.15
CA ASP A 36 -50.98 13.21 -7.53
C ASP A 36 -51.10 14.68 -7.10
N LYS A 37 -51.83 15.46 -7.91
CA LYS A 37 -52.04 16.89 -7.69
C LYS A 37 -52.67 17.22 -6.33
N SER A 38 -53.39 16.28 -5.69
CA SER A 38 -53.94 16.48 -4.34
C SER A 38 -52.85 16.65 -3.27
N LYS A 39 -51.62 16.23 -3.55
CA LYS A 39 -50.46 16.35 -2.66
C LYS A 39 -49.60 17.59 -2.91
N SER A 40 -49.99 18.48 -3.81
CA SER A 40 -49.21 19.67 -4.17
C SER A 40 -48.83 20.52 -2.95
N ASP A 41 -49.77 20.76 -2.03
CA ASP A 41 -49.50 21.54 -0.82
C ASP A 41 -48.50 20.84 0.10
N LYS A 42 -48.60 19.51 0.21
CA LYS A 42 -47.65 18.70 1.00
C LYS A 42 -46.25 18.72 0.41
N SER A 43 -46.11 18.62 -0.92
CA SER A 43 -44.81 18.75 -1.61
C SER A 43 -44.17 20.10 -1.36
N LYS A 44 -44.98 21.17 -1.39
CA LYS A 44 -44.51 22.52 -1.12
C LYS A 44 -44.01 22.67 0.32
N LEU A 45 -44.78 22.17 1.29
CA LEU A 45 -44.37 22.20 2.71
C LEU A 45 -43.08 21.42 2.95
N LEU A 46 -42.91 20.26 2.32
CA LEU A 46 -41.65 19.49 2.41
C LEU A 46 -40.49 20.27 1.80
N ALA A 47 -40.67 20.88 0.63
CA ALA A 47 -39.63 21.71 0.01
C ALA A 47 -39.24 22.91 0.88
N GLU A 48 -40.22 23.56 1.53
CA GLU A 48 -40.00 24.66 2.47
C GLU A 48 -39.19 24.19 3.69
N ALA A 49 -39.55 23.05 4.29
CA ALA A 49 -38.80 22.47 5.41
C ALA A 49 -37.35 22.12 5.02
N ILE A 50 -37.15 21.49 3.86
CA ILE A 50 -35.82 21.15 3.33
C ILE A 50 -34.98 22.41 3.18
N LEU A 51 -35.53 23.48 2.57
CA LEU A 51 -34.81 24.74 2.40
C LEU A 51 -34.45 25.36 3.75
N GLU A 52 -35.34 25.33 4.73
CA GLU A 52 -35.10 25.86 6.07
C GLU A 52 -33.95 25.12 6.78
N GLU A 53 -33.96 23.79 6.76
CA GLU A 53 -32.91 22.96 7.36
C GLU A 53 -31.55 23.16 6.68
N VAL A 54 -31.54 23.25 5.34
CA VAL A 54 -30.33 23.56 4.57
C VAL A 54 -29.78 24.93 4.92
N LYS A 55 -30.63 25.95 5.10
CA LYS A 55 -30.20 27.28 5.52
C LYS A 55 -29.59 27.28 6.91
N LYS A 56 -30.19 26.55 7.87
CA LYS A 56 -29.65 26.40 9.23
C LYS A 56 -28.27 25.74 9.22
N THR A 57 -28.12 24.67 8.45
CA THR A 57 -26.86 23.91 8.40
C THR A 57 -25.76 24.56 7.53
N ASN A 58 -26.08 25.60 6.75
CA ASN A 58 -25.10 26.40 6.00
C ASN A 58 -24.55 27.61 6.81
N GLN A 59 -25.01 27.81 8.05
CA GLN A 59 -24.53 28.92 8.88
C GLN A 59 -23.05 28.77 9.24
N LYS A 60 -22.36 29.90 9.42
CA LYS A 60 -20.95 29.91 9.85
C LYS A 60 -20.86 29.48 11.31
N ILE A 61 -20.02 28.49 11.58
CA ILE A 61 -19.72 28.02 12.93
C ILE A 61 -18.45 28.72 13.41
N ASN A 62 -18.54 29.49 14.50
CA ASN A 62 -17.42 30.28 15.03
C ASN A 62 -16.35 29.42 15.72
N ASN A 63 -16.73 28.25 16.27
CA ASN A 63 -15.78 27.32 16.88
C ASN A 63 -15.07 26.53 15.77
N LYS A 64 -13.77 26.77 15.58
CA LYS A 64 -12.97 26.12 14.54
C LYS A 64 -12.98 24.59 14.64
N PHE A 65 -12.80 24.03 15.84
CA PHE A 65 -12.79 22.58 16.03
C PHE A 65 -14.15 21.95 15.68
N LEU A 66 -15.24 22.57 16.13
CA LEU A 66 -16.60 22.13 15.79
C LEU A 66 -16.90 22.28 14.28
N SER A 67 -16.45 23.38 13.67
CA SER A 67 -16.54 23.61 12.23
C SER A 67 -15.80 22.52 11.46
N ASP A 68 -14.57 22.19 11.87
CA ASP A 68 -13.76 21.15 11.25
C ASP A 68 -14.41 19.76 11.44
N LEU A 69 -15.08 19.51 12.57
CA LEU A 69 -15.80 18.26 12.85
C LEU A 69 -17.07 18.09 12.02
N LEU A 70 -17.88 19.15 11.88
CA LEU A 70 -19.15 19.13 11.13
C LEU A 70 -18.95 19.20 9.60
N ASN A 71 -17.73 19.43 9.14
CA ASN A 71 -17.37 19.37 7.72
C ASN A 71 -16.49 18.16 7.44
N PHE A 72 -16.32 17.78 6.17
CA PHE A 72 -15.34 16.78 5.73
C PHE A 72 -14.21 17.44 4.90
N PRO A 73 -13.00 16.86 4.86
CA PRO A 73 -11.92 17.35 3.99
C PRO A 73 -12.29 17.22 2.52
N LYS A 74 -12.22 18.30 1.75
CA LYS A 74 -12.62 18.31 0.34
C LYS A 74 -11.39 18.12 -0.55
N SER A 75 -11.38 17.04 -1.33
CA SER A 75 -10.38 16.84 -2.38
C SER A 75 -10.68 17.64 -3.66
N GLY A 76 -11.95 17.99 -3.89
CA GLY A 76 -12.38 18.55 -5.18
C GLY A 76 -12.34 17.53 -6.34
N VAL A 77 -12.14 16.25 -6.04
CA VAL A 77 -12.07 15.15 -7.01
C VAL A 77 -13.20 14.17 -6.72
N SER A 78 -14.02 13.85 -7.72
CA SER A 78 -15.09 12.86 -7.58
C SER A 78 -14.58 11.42 -7.72
N MET A 79 -15.34 10.47 -7.15
CA MET A 79 -15.07 9.02 -7.26
C MET A 79 -14.94 8.57 -8.73
N GLY A 80 -15.80 9.12 -9.61
CA GLY A 80 -15.77 8.81 -11.03
C GLY A 80 -14.52 9.34 -11.73
N GLU A 81 -14.12 10.58 -11.47
CA GLU A 81 -12.93 11.20 -12.08
C GLU A 81 -11.63 10.47 -11.72
N ILE A 82 -11.48 10.10 -10.45
CA ILE A 82 -10.30 9.35 -10.01
C ILE A 82 -10.39 7.85 -10.36
N GLY A 83 -11.57 7.33 -10.70
CA GLY A 83 -11.76 5.95 -11.16
C GLY A 83 -11.97 4.92 -10.04
N VAL A 84 -12.40 5.33 -8.85
CA VAL A 84 -12.73 4.40 -7.76
C VAL A 84 -13.92 3.52 -8.14
N GLY A 85 -13.87 2.23 -7.78
CA GLY A 85 -14.84 1.21 -8.17
C GLY A 85 -14.55 0.58 -9.54
N SER A 86 -13.37 0.83 -10.11
CA SER A 86 -12.94 0.29 -11.41
C SER A 86 -11.69 -0.62 -11.30
N ARG A 87 -11.17 -0.85 -10.09
CA ARG A 87 -9.91 -1.58 -9.78
C ARG A 87 -8.74 -1.26 -10.73
N GLY A 88 -8.61 0.04 -11.06
CA GLY A 88 -7.48 0.58 -11.82
C GLY A 88 -6.62 1.51 -10.97
N LYS A 89 -5.66 2.21 -11.59
CA LYS A 89 -4.63 2.99 -10.90
C LYS A 89 -5.14 3.96 -9.82
N GLY A 90 -6.26 4.64 -10.08
CA GLY A 90 -6.81 5.59 -9.10
C GLY A 90 -7.62 4.93 -7.97
N ASP A 91 -8.21 3.77 -8.23
CA ASP A 91 -8.86 2.95 -7.22
C ASP A 91 -7.83 2.41 -6.21
N PHE A 92 -6.73 1.82 -6.71
CA PHE A 92 -5.62 1.36 -5.87
C PHE A 92 -5.05 2.49 -5.01
N PHE A 93 -4.87 3.68 -5.59
CA PHE A 93 -4.37 4.84 -4.86
C PHE A 93 -5.31 5.29 -3.73
N VAL A 94 -6.62 5.35 -3.98
CA VAL A 94 -7.59 5.74 -2.94
C VAL A 94 -7.68 4.69 -1.84
N HIS A 95 -7.69 3.40 -2.20
CA HIS A 95 -7.66 2.32 -1.23
C HIS A 95 -6.41 2.38 -0.35
N GLU A 96 -5.22 2.64 -0.92
CA GLU A 96 -3.99 2.86 -0.15
C GLU A 96 -4.17 3.97 0.91
N LYS A 97 -4.84 5.08 0.57
CA LYS A 97 -5.10 6.17 1.54
C LYS A 97 -6.12 5.79 2.61
N ILE A 98 -7.20 5.11 2.23
CA ILE A 98 -8.18 4.57 3.20
C ILE A 98 -7.46 3.64 4.19
N CYS A 99 -6.63 2.74 3.67
CA CYS A 99 -5.83 1.81 4.45
C CYS A 99 -4.85 2.57 5.36
N GLY A 100 -4.26 3.67 4.90
CA GLY A 100 -3.44 4.57 5.71
C GLY A 100 -4.18 5.16 6.92
N ILE A 101 -5.46 5.53 6.77
CA ILE A 101 -6.31 6.03 7.87
C ILE A 101 -6.66 4.92 8.85
N ALA A 102 -7.04 3.75 8.32
CA ALA A 102 -7.39 2.58 9.12
C ALA A 102 -6.17 2.00 9.87
N SER A 103 -4.98 2.14 9.28
CA SER A 103 -3.73 1.57 9.79
C SER A 103 -3.23 2.24 11.07
N ASN A 104 -2.74 1.40 11.98
CA ASN A 104 -2.32 1.75 13.34
C ASN A 104 -0.97 2.48 13.48
N HIS A 105 -0.50 3.17 12.43
CA HIS A 105 0.83 3.78 12.37
C HIS A 105 1.13 4.81 13.48
N ILE A 106 0.12 5.25 14.22
CA ILE A 106 0.29 6.26 15.28
C ILE A 106 0.51 5.63 16.67
N SER A 107 0.18 4.36 16.90
CA SER A 107 0.17 3.82 18.28
C SER A 107 0.76 2.43 18.51
N GLY A 108 0.97 1.60 17.48
CA GLY A 108 1.46 0.22 17.69
C GLY A 108 0.57 -0.62 18.64
N LYS A 109 -0.66 -0.16 18.90
CA LYS A 109 -1.53 -0.61 19.99
C LYS A 109 -2.10 -2.03 19.78
N TRP A 110 -2.14 -2.49 18.53
CA TRP A 110 -2.83 -3.72 18.14
C TRP A 110 -1.84 -4.74 17.58
N THR A 111 -1.34 -5.62 18.46
CA THR A 111 -0.33 -6.64 18.11
C THR A 111 -0.93 -7.97 17.65
N ASN A 112 -2.25 -8.08 17.62
CA ASN A 112 -2.99 -9.29 17.27
C ASN A 112 -3.54 -9.29 15.84
N VAL A 113 -3.38 -8.21 15.07
CA VAL A 113 -3.76 -8.16 13.65
C VAL A 113 -2.69 -8.86 12.83
N VAL A 114 -3.08 -9.88 12.05
CA VAL A 114 -2.19 -10.74 11.25
C VAL A 114 -2.22 -10.36 9.76
N VAL A 115 -3.42 -10.00 9.29
CA VAL A 115 -3.69 -9.41 7.98
C VAL A 115 -4.66 -8.27 8.24
N GLY A 116 -4.30 -7.05 7.84
CA GLY A 116 -5.11 -5.86 8.00
C GLY A 116 -5.25 -5.11 6.70
N ALA A 117 -5.63 -3.84 6.79
CA ALA A 117 -5.87 -2.99 5.63
C ALA A 117 -4.61 -2.77 4.76
N LYS A 118 -3.40 -2.91 5.30
CA LYS A 118 -2.15 -2.65 4.55
C LYS A 118 -1.83 -3.72 3.53
N GLU A 119 -2.23 -4.95 3.81
CA GLU A 119 -1.92 -6.11 2.99
C GLU A 119 -2.76 -6.14 1.71
N HIS A 120 -3.69 -5.18 1.52
CA HIS A 120 -4.59 -5.07 0.36
C HIS A 120 -5.38 -6.36 0.09
N ASP A 121 -5.64 -7.13 1.14
CA ASP A 121 -6.50 -8.30 1.10
C ASP A 121 -7.96 -7.87 1.37
N ASP A 122 -8.92 -8.45 0.65
CA ASP A 122 -10.36 -8.18 0.80
C ASP A 122 -10.94 -8.75 2.14
N ALA A 123 -10.13 -9.47 2.93
CA ALA A 123 -10.49 -9.98 4.25
C ALA A 123 -9.39 -9.70 5.29
N GLY A 124 -9.81 -9.34 6.51
CA GLY A 124 -8.93 -9.10 7.67
C GLY A 124 -8.82 -10.31 8.58
N ILE A 125 -7.64 -10.52 9.19
CA ILE A 125 -7.35 -11.64 10.09
C ILE A 125 -6.83 -11.12 11.43
N VAL A 126 -7.45 -11.55 12.53
CA VAL A 126 -6.96 -11.32 13.88
C VAL A 126 -6.69 -12.63 14.61
N CYS A 127 -5.59 -12.67 15.34
CA CYS A 127 -5.24 -13.77 16.24
C CYS A 127 -5.99 -13.61 17.58
N ILE A 128 -6.69 -14.66 17.99
CA ILE A 128 -7.21 -14.80 19.34
C ILE A 128 -6.09 -15.38 20.20
N ARG A 129 -5.54 -14.56 21.11
CA ARG A 129 -4.63 -15.06 22.14
C ARG A 129 -5.45 -15.60 23.30
N ASP A 130 -5.55 -16.91 23.39
CA ASP A 130 -5.94 -17.54 24.65
C ASP A 130 -4.81 -17.27 25.66
N GLY A 131 -5.11 -17.00 26.93
CA GLY A 131 -4.18 -16.46 27.93
C GLY A 131 -2.95 -17.34 28.28
N LYS A 132 -2.66 -18.38 27.51
CA LYS A 132 -1.54 -19.33 27.67
C LYS A 132 -0.54 -19.17 26.53
N LYS A 133 0.75 -19.10 26.86
CA LYS A 133 1.89 -18.90 25.93
C LYS A 133 2.17 -20.08 24.97
N ASN A 134 1.17 -20.90 24.61
CA ASN A 134 1.36 -21.98 23.64
C ASN A 134 0.89 -21.53 22.26
N LYS A 135 1.84 -21.36 21.35
CA LYS A 135 1.59 -21.02 19.93
C LYS A 135 0.79 -22.08 19.17
N GLU A 136 0.73 -23.32 19.68
CA GLU A 136 0.04 -24.44 19.03
C GLU A 136 -1.51 -24.37 19.12
N ASN A 137 -2.07 -23.48 19.95
CA ASN A 137 -3.52 -23.29 20.10
C ASN A 137 -4.01 -21.92 19.58
N GLU A 138 -3.21 -21.24 18.74
CA GLU A 138 -3.63 -19.96 18.17
C GLU A 138 -4.81 -20.15 17.21
N LYS A 139 -5.94 -19.52 17.54
CA LYS A 139 -7.11 -19.44 16.67
C LYS A 139 -7.13 -18.07 16.01
N PHE A 140 -7.67 -18.00 14.80
CA PHE A 140 -7.81 -16.75 14.07
C PHE A 140 -9.26 -16.54 13.66
N ILE A 141 -9.70 -15.29 13.75
CA ILE A 141 -10.96 -14.83 13.17
C ILE A 141 -10.62 -14.14 11.87
N VAL A 142 -11.32 -14.54 10.82
CA VAL A 142 -11.29 -13.88 9.52
C VAL A 142 -12.62 -13.16 9.32
N VAL A 143 -12.57 -11.92 8.87
CA VAL A 143 -13.75 -11.11 8.57
C VAL A 143 -13.63 -10.50 7.19
N SER A 144 -14.72 -10.47 6.44
CA SER A 144 -14.85 -9.78 5.16
C SER A 144 -16.16 -8.98 5.13
N VAL A 145 -16.21 -7.98 4.26
CA VAL A 145 -17.44 -7.24 3.96
C VAL A 145 -17.43 -6.82 2.49
N ASP A 146 -18.47 -7.19 1.76
CA ASP A 146 -18.66 -6.79 0.36
C ASP A 146 -19.87 -5.89 0.22
N GLY A 147 -19.69 -4.83 -0.55
CA GLY A 147 -20.78 -4.01 -1.04
C GLY A 147 -21.48 -4.66 -2.23
N THR A 148 -22.79 -4.43 -2.35
CA THR A 148 -23.53 -4.84 -3.54
C THR A 148 -23.08 -4.11 -4.79
N HIS A 149 -23.07 -4.82 -5.91
CA HIS A 149 -22.88 -4.20 -7.21
C HIS A 149 -24.07 -3.28 -7.50
N SER A 150 -23.89 -1.96 -7.35
CA SER A 150 -25.01 -1.01 -7.29
C SER A 150 -25.96 -0.97 -8.51
N ARG A 151 -25.54 -1.50 -9.67
CA ARG A 151 -26.39 -1.69 -10.86
C ARG A 151 -27.36 -2.87 -10.75
N LEU A 152 -27.19 -3.75 -9.76
CA LEU A 152 -28.11 -4.83 -9.43
C LEU A 152 -29.16 -4.40 -8.39
N SER A 153 -29.20 -3.13 -8.00
CA SER A 153 -30.23 -2.62 -7.07
C SER A 153 -31.67 -2.79 -7.57
N GLU A 154 -31.86 -2.96 -8.88
CA GLU A 154 -33.15 -3.30 -9.50
C GLU A 154 -33.41 -4.82 -9.62
N TYR A 155 -32.44 -5.64 -9.20
CA TYR A 155 -32.51 -7.10 -9.24
C TYR A 155 -32.07 -7.67 -7.88
N PRO A 156 -32.86 -7.46 -6.81
CA PRO A 156 -32.40 -7.64 -5.44
C PRO A 156 -31.98 -9.08 -5.12
N PHE A 157 -32.71 -10.10 -5.59
CA PHE A 157 -32.28 -11.49 -5.44
C PHE A 157 -30.88 -11.75 -6.00
N ILE A 158 -30.63 -11.31 -7.24
CA ILE A 158 -29.34 -11.49 -7.92
C ILE A 158 -28.24 -10.71 -7.16
N ALA A 159 -28.56 -9.51 -6.66
CA ALA A 159 -27.64 -8.73 -5.84
C ALA A 159 -27.27 -9.47 -4.54
N GLY A 160 -28.27 -9.97 -3.80
CA GLY A 160 -28.11 -10.69 -2.54
C GLY A 160 -27.31 -11.98 -2.71
N PHE A 161 -27.64 -12.75 -3.75
CA PHE A 161 -26.93 -13.98 -4.10
C PHE A 161 -25.44 -13.71 -4.36
N HIS A 162 -25.12 -12.74 -5.23
CA HIS A 162 -23.74 -12.50 -5.59
C HIS A 162 -22.90 -11.86 -4.49
N VAL A 163 -23.48 -10.96 -3.68
CA VAL A 163 -22.73 -10.33 -2.58
C VAL A 163 -22.46 -11.32 -1.45
N ALA A 164 -23.42 -12.19 -1.11
CA ALA A 164 -23.19 -13.25 -0.13
C ALA A 164 -22.11 -14.23 -0.58
N ARG A 165 -22.15 -14.60 -1.87
CA ARG A 165 -21.12 -15.45 -2.46
C ARG A 165 -19.74 -14.77 -2.43
N ALA A 166 -19.68 -13.47 -2.73
CA ALA A 166 -18.45 -12.70 -2.66
C ALA A 166 -17.87 -12.68 -1.24
N SER A 167 -18.69 -12.39 -0.23
CA SER A 167 -18.19 -12.34 1.15
C SER A 167 -17.71 -13.69 1.65
N LEU A 168 -18.39 -14.78 1.31
CA LEU A 168 -17.89 -16.13 1.62
C LEU A 168 -16.58 -16.46 0.89
N ARG A 169 -16.47 -16.06 -0.38
CA ARG A 169 -15.28 -16.27 -1.21
C ARG A 169 -14.06 -15.65 -0.53
N ASP A 170 -14.18 -14.42 -0.08
CA ASP A 170 -13.13 -13.66 0.59
C ASP A 170 -12.65 -14.33 1.89
N ILE A 171 -13.55 -15.01 2.62
CA ILE A 171 -13.18 -15.84 3.77
C ILE A 171 -12.42 -17.10 3.35
N TYR A 172 -12.96 -17.85 2.37
CA TYR A 172 -12.36 -19.10 1.91
C TYR A 172 -10.97 -18.90 1.31
N VAL A 173 -10.73 -17.83 0.55
CA VAL A 173 -9.39 -17.55 -0.02
C VAL A 173 -8.34 -17.21 1.04
N LYS A 174 -8.73 -16.94 2.30
CA LYS A 174 -7.76 -16.85 3.39
C LYS A 174 -7.49 -18.21 4.06
N GLY A 175 -8.10 -19.28 3.57
CA GLY A 175 -8.03 -20.63 4.12
C GLY A 175 -8.90 -20.82 5.37
N ALA A 176 -9.84 -19.90 5.60
CA ALA A 176 -10.76 -19.97 6.73
C ALA A 176 -12.00 -20.78 6.39
N LYS A 177 -12.53 -21.48 7.39
CA LYS A 177 -13.87 -22.06 7.33
C LYS A 177 -14.89 -20.99 7.74
N PRO A 178 -15.82 -20.57 6.85
CA PRO A 178 -16.87 -19.64 7.24
C PRO A 178 -17.81 -20.26 8.27
N VAL A 179 -18.31 -19.43 9.19
CA VAL A 179 -19.18 -19.84 10.29
C VAL A 179 -20.43 -18.98 10.43
N ALA A 180 -20.42 -17.77 9.86
CA ALA A 180 -21.55 -16.85 9.92
C ALA A 180 -21.54 -15.85 8.77
N LEU A 181 -22.74 -15.45 8.35
CA LEU A 181 -23.01 -14.31 7.50
C LEU A 181 -23.79 -13.24 8.27
N LEU A 182 -23.60 -11.98 7.89
CA LEU A 182 -24.39 -10.85 8.36
C LEU A 182 -24.65 -9.87 7.23
N ASP A 183 -25.71 -9.07 7.32
CA ASP A 183 -26.03 -8.08 6.29
C ASP A 183 -26.31 -6.68 6.86
N ASP A 184 -26.12 -5.67 6.02
CA ASP A 184 -26.60 -4.31 6.26
C ASP A 184 -27.25 -3.79 4.97
N LEU A 185 -28.53 -3.43 5.06
CA LEU A 185 -29.40 -3.20 3.91
C LEU A 185 -30.15 -1.89 4.07
N HIS A 186 -29.94 -0.99 3.10
CA HIS A 186 -30.55 0.33 3.12
C HIS A 186 -31.37 0.53 1.86
N LEU A 187 -32.61 0.98 2.03
CA LEU A 187 -33.53 1.26 0.93
C LEU A 187 -33.97 2.72 1.01
N ALA A 188 -33.99 3.40 -0.13
CA ALA A 188 -34.53 4.75 -0.22
C ALA A 188 -36.03 4.77 0.13
N ASP A 189 -36.53 5.92 0.58
CA ASP A 189 -37.85 6.03 1.21
C ASP A 189 -39.02 5.67 0.28
N ASP A 190 -38.87 5.91 -1.02
CA ASP A 190 -39.86 5.55 -2.05
C ASP A 190 -39.66 4.13 -2.61
N GLY A 191 -38.67 3.38 -2.11
CA GLY A 191 -38.38 2.02 -2.57
C GLY A 191 -39.42 1.01 -2.09
N ASP A 192 -39.79 0.08 -2.97
CA ASP A 192 -40.67 -1.02 -2.61
C ASP A 192 -39.98 -1.96 -1.59
N VAL A 193 -40.61 -2.16 -0.43
CA VAL A 193 -40.09 -3.02 0.65
C VAL A 193 -39.89 -4.48 0.21
N GLY A 194 -40.57 -4.93 -0.85
CA GLY A 194 -40.35 -6.21 -1.49
C GLY A 194 -38.91 -6.41 -1.96
N LYS A 195 -38.20 -5.32 -2.31
CA LYS A 195 -36.75 -5.40 -2.62
C LYS A 195 -35.95 -5.93 -1.44
N LEU A 196 -36.37 -5.64 -0.20
CA LEU A 196 -35.69 -6.15 1.00
C LEU A 196 -35.84 -7.67 1.11
N PHE A 197 -37.06 -8.17 0.96
CA PHE A 197 -37.35 -9.60 1.06
C PHE A 197 -36.63 -10.39 -0.03
N ASP A 198 -36.65 -9.88 -1.26
CA ASP A 198 -36.02 -10.53 -2.41
C ASP A 198 -34.48 -10.54 -2.28
N PHE A 199 -33.89 -9.46 -1.75
CA PHE A 199 -32.47 -9.39 -1.44
C PHE A 199 -32.04 -10.43 -0.38
N ILE A 200 -32.78 -10.50 0.73
CA ILE A 200 -32.52 -11.47 1.80
C ILE A 200 -32.72 -12.91 1.30
N ALA A 201 -33.70 -13.16 0.42
CA ALA A 201 -33.89 -14.47 -0.21
C ALA A 201 -32.65 -14.87 -1.03
N GLY A 202 -32.04 -13.94 -1.77
CA GLY A 202 -30.79 -14.16 -2.49
C GLY A 202 -29.63 -14.55 -1.56
N ILE A 203 -29.47 -13.86 -0.43
CA ILE A 203 -28.45 -14.18 0.58
C ILE A 203 -28.73 -15.55 1.19
N SER A 204 -29.98 -15.81 1.57
CA SER A 204 -30.42 -17.04 2.24
C SER A 204 -30.18 -18.26 1.35
N ALA A 205 -30.42 -18.14 0.05
CA ALA A 205 -30.12 -19.20 -0.91
C ALA A 205 -28.63 -19.59 -0.87
N VAL A 206 -27.71 -18.62 -0.81
CA VAL A 206 -26.27 -18.90 -0.69
C VAL A 206 -25.93 -19.46 0.69
N SER A 207 -26.52 -18.90 1.76
CA SER A 207 -26.36 -19.38 3.14
C SER A 207 -26.68 -20.88 3.26
N GLU A 208 -27.84 -21.31 2.76
CA GLU A 208 -28.27 -22.72 2.78
C GLU A 208 -27.36 -23.61 1.92
N LEU A 209 -27.04 -23.16 0.69
CA LEU A 209 -26.16 -23.89 -0.22
C LEU A 209 -24.72 -24.03 0.31
N ALA A 210 -24.24 -23.02 1.03
CA ALA A 210 -22.92 -22.99 1.63
C ALA A 210 -22.87 -23.66 3.01
N ASP A 211 -24.01 -23.98 3.62
CA ASP A 211 -24.11 -24.43 5.02
C ASP A 211 -23.45 -23.43 5.99
N VAL A 212 -23.76 -22.14 5.80
CA VAL A 212 -23.25 -21.02 6.61
C VAL A 212 -24.40 -20.09 6.95
N PRO A 213 -24.84 -20.00 8.22
CA PRO A 213 -26.06 -19.29 8.57
C PRO A 213 -25.91 -17.77 8.44
N LEU A 214 -26.95 -17.10 7.95
CA LEU A 214 -27.17 -15.66 8.15
C LEU A 214 -27.65 -15.43 9.60
N VAL A 215 -26.81 -14.82 10.45
CA VAL A 215 -27.05 -14.75 11.90
C VAL A 215 -27.40 -13.35 12.42
N ALA A 216 -27.13 -12.31 11.64
CA ALA A 216 -27.38 -10.93 12.02
C ALA A 216 -27.66 -10.08 10.79
N GLY A 217 -28.46 -9.03 10.96
CA GLY A 217 -28.81 -8.12 9.89
C GLY A 217 -29.18 -6.73 10.43
N SER A 218 -29.12 -5.73 9.56
CA SER A 218 -29.53 -4.35 9.84
C SER A 218 -30.30 -3.80 8.65
N THR A 219 -31.40 -3.10 8.90
CA THR A 219 -32.21 -2.45 7.87
C THR A 219 -32.47 -0.98 8.18
N LEU A 220 -32.12 -0.08 7.27
CA LEU A 220 -32.31 1.36 7.44
C LEU A 220 -32.87 2.04 6.19
N ARG A 221 -33.41 3.24 6.36
CA ARG A 221 -33.80 4.12 5.24
C ARG A 221 -32.61 4.95 4.79
N ILE A 222 -32.34 5.00 3.48
CA ILE A 222 -31.29 5.88 2.94
C ILE A 222 -31.78 7.33 3.08
N GLY A 223 -31.18 8.11 3.98
CA GLY A 223 -31.44 9.56 4.10
C GLY A 223 -32.87 9.97 4.48
N GLY A 224 -33.73 9.02 4.86
CA GLY A 224 -35.14 9.29 5.19
C GLY A 224 -35.87 10.00 4.05
N ASP A 225 -36.70 11.00 4.39
CA ASP A 225 -37.48 11.78 3.41
C ASP A 225 -36.61 12.66 2.47
N MET A 226 -35.30 12.77 2.70
CA MET A 226 -34.38 13.63 1.93
C MET A 226 -33.85 12.94 0.66
N VAL A 227 -33.99 11.62 0.56
CA VAL A 227 -33.53 10.84 -0.59
C VAL A 227 -34.71 10.16 -1.26
N ILE A 228 -35.12 10.72 -2.40
CA ILE A 228 -36.26 10.21 -3.18
C ILE A 228 -35.84 9.23 -4.27
N GLY A 229 -36.67 8.24 -4.56
CA GLY A 229 -36.45 7.17 -5.54
C GLY A 229 -36.24 5.80 -4.92
N GLU A 230 -35.88 4.81 -5.74
CA GLU A 230 -36.02 3.39 -5.39
C GLU A 230 -34.70 2.64 -5.23
N ARG A 231 -33.59 3.39 -5.14
CA ARG A 231 -32.26 2.78 -5.12
C ARG A 231 -31.99 2.12 -3.78
N MET A 232 -31.40 0.94 -3.85
CA MET A 232 -30.95 0.15 -2.70
C MET A 232 -29.43 0.19 -2.61
N VAL A 233 -28.91 0.25 -1.39
CA VAL A 233 -27.48 0.09 -1.06
C VAL A 233 -27.39 -0.94 0.04
N SER A 234 -26.50 -1.91 -0.11
CA SER A 234 -26.32 -2.93 0.93
C SER A 234 -24.93 -3.53 0.89
N SER A 235 -24.58 -4.19 1.98
CA SER A 235 -23.38 -5.01 2.10
C SER A 235 -23.70 -6.31 2.82
N VAL A 236 -22.92 -7.35 2.54
CA VAL A 236 -22.89 -8.58 3.32
C VAL A 236 -21.50 -8.72 3.93
N GLY A 237 -21.45 -9.14 5.18
CA GLY A 237 -20.24 -9.52 5.87
C GLY A 237 -20.22 -11.02 6.13
N ALA A 238 -19.02 -11.57 6.22
CA ALA A 238 -18.82 -12.96 6.59
C ALA A 238 -17.78 -13.07 7.70
N VAL A 239 -17.92 -14.11 8.52
CA VAL A 239 -16.98 -14.46 9.58
C VAL A 239 -16.52 -15.89 9.37
N GLY A 240 -15.22 -16.11 9.43
CA GLY A 240 -14.60 -17.42 9.37
C GLY A 240 -13.58 -17.66 10.47
N ILE A 241 -13.20 -18.92 10.62
CA ILE A 241 -12.22 -19.36 11.60
C ILE A 241 -11.06 -20.09 10.94
N ILE A 242 -9.87 -19.87 11.47
CA ILE A 242 -8.67 -20.65 11.17
C ILE A 242 -8.13 -21.20 12.48
N ASN A 243 -7.84 -22.50 12.51
CA ASN A 243 -7.38 -23.19 13.73
C ASN A 243 -5.86 -23.29 13.85
N ALA A 244 -5.11 -22.95 12.79
CA ALA A 244 -3.66 -23.02 12.80
C ALA A 244 -3.02 -22.03 11.78
N PRO A 245 -1.86 -21.44 12.08
CA PRO A 245 -1.24 -20.41 11.23
C PRO A 245 -0.92 -20.86 9.80
N ASN A 246 -0.55 -22.14 9.61
CA ASN A 246 -0.23 -22.74 8.30
C ASN A 246 -1.40 -22.75 7.32
N PHE A 247 -2.65 -22.65 7.82
CA PHE A 247 -3.83 -22.57 6.97
C PHE A 247 -4.12 -21.16 6.47
N ILE A 248 -3.39 -20.13 6.90
CA ILE A 248 -3.56 -18.77 6.36
C ILE A 248 -3.04 -18.75 4.92
N LYS A 249 -3.90 -18.44 3.95
CA LYS A 249 -3.58 -18.41 2.50
C LYS A 249 -3.52 -17.00 1.92
N ALA A 250 -2.86 -16.10 2.64
CA ALA A 250 -2.71 -14.71 2.24
C ALA A 250 -1.83 -14.56 0.99
N ARG A 251 -2.07 -13.50 0.21
CA ARG A 251 -1.33 -13.17 -1.01
C ARG A 251 0.17 -13.02 -0.77
N LYS A 252 0.56 -12.55 0.42
CA LYS A 252 1.96 -12.48 0.87
C LYS A 252 2.63 -13.84 1.07
N ASN A 253 1.98 -14.97 0.85
CA ASN A 253 2.64 -16.28 0.97
C ASN A 253 3.18 -16.80 -0.35
N VAL A 254 2.80 -16.21 -1.48
CA VAL A 254 3.28 -16.56 -2.83
C VAL A 254 4.81 -16.58 -2.90
N GLN A 255 5.35 -17.61 -3.56
CA GLN A 255 6.78 -17.86 -3.74
C GLN A 255 7.18 -17.91 -5.21
N VAL A 256 8.48 -17.73 -5.44
CA VAL A 256 9.09 -17.96 -6.75
C VAL A 256 9.13 -19.46 -7.04
N GLY A 257 8.71 -19.87 -8.24
CA GLY A 257 8.61 -21.27 -8.63
C GLY A 257 7.20 -21.86 -8.49
N ASP A 258 6.29 -21.18 -7.81
CA ASP A 258 4.89 -21.61 -7.70
C ASP A 258 4.24 -21.72 -9.09
N LYS A 259 3.43 -22.75 -9.25
CA LYS A 259 2.48 -22.88 -10.34
C LYS A 259 1.18 -22.17 -9.98
N ILE A 260 0.57 -21.56 -10.99
CA ILE A 260 -0.69 -20.85 -10.88
C ILE A 260 -1.77 -21.75 -11.44
N LEU A 261 -2.61 -22.30 -10.57
CA LEU A 261 -3.80 -23.05 -10.96
C LEU A 261 -5.01 -22.14 -10.91
N MET A 262 -5.98 -22.34 -11.80
CA MET A 262 -7.23 -21.60 -11.77
C MET A 262 -8.41 -22.52 -12.04
N THR A 263 -9.48 -22.39 -11.26
CA THR A 263 -10.73 -23.11 -11.52
C THR A 263 -11.55 -22.46 -12.64
N GLY A 264 -12.45 -23.23 -13.23
CA GLY A 264 -13.47 -22.70 -14.14
C GLY A 264 -14.34 -21.64 -13.47
N GLY A 265 -14.79 -20.65 -14.25
CA GLY A 265 -15.55 -19.50 -13.76
C GLY A 265 -16.63 -19.04 -14.73
N ALA A 266 -17.77 -18.60 -14.18
CA ALA A 266 -18.88 -18.02 -14.94
C ALA A 266 -19.17 -16.56 -14.55
N GLY A 267 -18.38 -16.00 -13.62
CA GLY A 267 -18.52 -14.64 -13.14
C GLY A 267 -19.54 -14.44 -12.03
N GLY A 268 -19.44 -13.26 -11.40
CA GLY A 268 -20.36 -12.81 -10.35
C GLY A 268 -21.25 -11.65 -10.76
N GLY A 269 -21.53 -10.75 -9.82
CA GLY A 269 -22.44 -9.63 -10.04
C GLY A 269 -22.04 -8.72 -11.21
N THR A 270 -20.75 -8.64 -11.54
CA THR A 270 -20.23 -7.90 -12.70
C THR A 270 -20.68 -8.52 -14.03
N ILE A 271 -20.55 -9.84 -14.19
CA ILE A 271 -21.01 -10.55 -15.39
C ILE A 271 -22.53 -10.58 -15.45
N ALA A 272 -23.22 -10.81 -14.33
CA ALA A 272 -24.68 -10.77 -14.27
C ALA A 272 -25.23 -9.39 -14.69
N THR A 273 -24.61 -8.30 -14.20
CA THR A 273 -24.95 -6.94 -14.62
C THR A 273 -24.73 -6.77 -16.13
N THR A 274 -23.59 -7.23 -16.64
CA THR A 274 -23.26 -7.15 -18.07
C THR A 274 -24.30 -7.85 -18.92
N ALA A 275 -24.66 -9.07 -18.54
CA ALA A 275 -25.66 -9.90 -19.20
C ALA A 275 -27.03 -9.20 -19.27
N ILE A 276 -27.54 -8.74 -18.13
CA ILE A 276 -28.83 -8.06 -18.02
C ILE A 276 -28.87 -6.82 -18.92
N TYR A 277 -27.89 -5.93 -18.82
CA TYR A 277 -27.91 -4.66 -19.55
C TYR A 277 -27.46 -4.75 -21.02
N SER A 278 -26.96 -5.92 -21.45
CA SER A 278 -26.68 -6.21 -22.85
C SER A 278 -27.77 -7.06 -23.53
N GLY A 279 -28.75 -7.56 -22.78
CA GLY A 279 -29.82 -8.43 -23.27
C GLY A 279 -29.47 -9.91 -23.35
N ASN A 280 -28.34 -10.35 -22.78
CA ASN A 280 -27.90 -11.75 -22.78
C ASN A 280 -28.41 -12.49 -21.53
N PHE A 281 -29.73 -12.53 -21.32
CA PHE A 281 -30.32 -13.02 -20.06
C PHE A 281 -29.97 -14.46 -19.70
N ASP A 282 -29.77 -15.34 -20.68
CA ASP A 282 -29.39 -16.74 -20.44
C ASP A 282 -28.03 -16.87 -19.71
N VAL A 283 -27.15 -15.87 -19.83
CA VAL A 283 -25.86 -15.84 -19.12
C VAL A 283 -26.05 -15.65 -17.61
N VAL A 284 -27.14 -14.99 -17.18
CA VAL A 284 -27.44 -14.80 -15.74
C VAL A 284 -27.63 -16.14 -15.04
N LEU A 285 -28.20 -17.14 -15.72
CA LEU A 285 -28.35 -18.48 -15.14
C LEU A 285 -26.98 -19.14 -14.89
N GLU A 286 -26.00 -18.90 -15.76
CA GLU A 286 -24.64 -19.40 -15.59
C GLU A 286 -23.95 -18.74 -14.39
N THR A 287 -24.26 -17.46 -14.10
CA THR A 287 -23.69 -16.76 -12.95
C THR A 287 -24.26 -17.24 -11.63
N LEU A 288 -25.46 -17.83 -11.58
CA LEU A 288 -26.11 -18.32 -10.35
C LEU A 288 -25.59 -19.72 -9.93
N ASN A 289 -24.32 -19.79 -9.55
CA ASN A 289 -23.67 -21.02 -9.10
C ASN A 289 -22.86 -20.82 -7.80
N ILE A 290 -22.42 -21.93 -7.21
CA ILE A 290 -21.57 -21.97 -5.99
C ILE A 290 -20.29 -22.80 -6.23
N THR A 291 -19.86 -22.91 -7.49
CA THR A 291 -18.74 -23.78 -7.89
C THR A 291 -17.46 -23.44 -7.12
N PHE A 292 -17.19 -22.15 -6.92
CA PHE A 292 -16.10 -21.68 -6.07
C PHE A 292 -16.18 -22.24 -4.64
N ILE A 293 -17.34 -22.12 -3.99
CA ILE A 293 -17.55 -22.59 -2.60
C ILE A 293 -17.33 -24.11 -2.52
N LYS A 294 -17.85 -24.85 -3.52
CA LYS A 294 -17.63 -26.31 -3.61
C LYS A 294 -16.14 -26.64 -3.75
N ALA A 295 -15.40 -25.90 -4.56
CA ALA A 295 -13.95 -26.09 -4.70
C ALA A 295 -13.23 -25.89 -3.36
N CYS A 296 -13.53 -24.82 -2.63
CA CYS A 296 -12.94 -24.54 -1.33
C CYS A 296 -13.32 -25.60 -0.28
N LYS A 297 -14.57 -26.06 -0.24
CA LYS A 297 -15.00 -27.18 0.61
C LYS A 297 -14.20 -28.45 0.31
N ILE A 298 -14.00 -28.80 -0.96
CA ILE A 298 -13.17 -29.96 -1.34
C ILE A 298 -11.73 -29.81 -0.82
N LEU A 299 -11.13 -28.62 -0.94
CA LEU A 299 -9.77 -28.36 -0.44
C LEU A 299 -9.69 -28.54 1.09
N HIS A 300 -10.70 -28.07 1.83
CA HIS A 300 -10.80 -28.28 3.27
C HIS A 300 -11.00 -29.76 3.64
N ASP A 301 -12.00 -30.42 3.06
CA ASP A 301 -12.39 -31.79 3.41
C ASP A 301 -11.29 -32.82 3.06
N LYS A 302 -10.44 -32.50 2.08
CA LYS A 302 -9.28 -33.31 1.67
C LYS A 302 -7.98 -32.91 2.36
N ASN A 303 -7.99 -31.93 3.27
CA ASN A 303 -6.81 -31.40 3.95
C ASN A 303 -5.70 -30.97 2.97
N LEU A 304 -6.09 -30.31 1.87
CA LEU A 304 -5.16 -29.87 0.81
C LEU A 304 -4.63 -28.45 1.03
N LEU A 305 -5.15 -27.71 2.01
CA LEU A 305 -4.73 -26.33 2.26
C LEU A 305 -3.24 -26.23 2.59
N ASP A 306 -2.66 -27.19 3.32
CA ASP A 306 -1.21 -27.20 3.63
C ASP A 306 -0.31 -27.34 2.41
N LYS A 307 -0.88 -27.72 1.28
CA LYS A 307 -0.17 -27.91 0.00
C LYS A 307 -0.28 -26.69 -0.91
N ILE A 308 -0.94 -25.63 -0.46
CA ILE A 308 -1.17 -24.39 -1.20
C ILE A 308 -0.48 -23.27 -0.45
N ASP A 309 0.30 -22.44 -1.14
CA ASP A 309 0.97 -21.30 -0.50
C ASP A 309 0.02 -20.12 -0.36
N ALA A 310 -0.73 -19.79 -1.42
CA ALA A 310 -1.72 -18.72 -1.41
C ALA A 310 -2.97 -19.06 -2.23
N MET A 311 -4.09 -18.47 -1.84
CA MET A 311 -5.36 -18.57 -2.54
C MET A 311 -5.88 -17.15 -2.80
N LEU A 312 -6.31 -16.91 -4.04
CA LEU A 312 -6.89 -15.66 -4.49
C LEU A 312 -8.18 -15.97 -5.26
N ASP A 313 -9.01 -14.97 -5.37
CA ASP A 313 -10.24 -14.96 -6.12
C ASP A 313 -10.16 -13.98 -7.29
N VAL A 314 -10.52 -14.43 -8.49
CA VAL A 314 -10.50 -13.58 -9.69
C VAL A 314 -11.71 -12.65 -9.70
N THR A 315 -11.56 -11.50 -9.05
CA THR A 315 -12.62 -10.51 -8.84
C THR A 315 -12.48 -9.29 -9.76
N ASN A 316 -12.80 -8.10 -9.26
CA ASN A 316 -12.77 -6.89 -10.05
C ASN A 316 -11.30 -6.53 -10.36
N GLY A 317 -10.99 -6.21 -11.62
CA GLY A 317 -9.61 -6.10 -12.12
C GLY A 317 -9.06 -7.40 -12.72
N GLY A 318 -9.75 -8.53 -12.51
CA GLY A 318 -9.44 -9.82 -13.09
C GLY A 318 -8.00 -10.30 -12.84
N ILE A 319 -7.50 -11.15 -13.73
CA ILE A 319 -6.14 -11.71 -13.65
C ILE A 319 -5.09 -10.59 -13.72
N ARG A 320 -5.35 -9.49 -14.46
CA ARG A 320 -4.43 -8.35 -14.58
C ARG A 320 -4.18 -7.70 -13.23
N GLY A 321 -5.26 -7.38 -12.50
CA GLY A 321 -5.19 -6.76 -11.17
C GLY A 321 -4.48 -7.66 -10.17
N ASP A 322 -4.89 -8.93 -10.09
CA ASP A 322 -4.30 -9.89 -9.15
C ASP A 322 -2.81 -10.10 -9.41
N ALA A 323 -2.42 -10.29 -10.67
CA ALA A 323 -1.03 -10.46 -11.06
C ALA A 323 -0.18 -9.23 -10.74
N TYR A 324 -0.72 -8.03 -10.91
CA TYR A 324 -0.03 -6.78 -10.58
C TYR A 324 0.26 -6.64 -9.09
N GLU A 325 -0.74 -6.91 -8.25
CA GLU A 325 -0.59 -6.87 -6.79
C GLU A 325 0.37 -7.95 -6.28
N VAL A 326 0.29 -9.17 -6.82
CA VAL A 326 1.24 -10.26 -6.48
C VAL A 326 2.67 -9.89 -6.88
N LEU A 327 2.86 -9.34 -8.09
CA LEU A 327 4.18 -8.90 -8.57
C LEU A 327 4.77 -7.81 -7.66
N ASN A 328 3.97 -6.82 -7.26
CA ASN A 328 4.41 -5.77 -6.35
C ASN A 328 4.82 -6.32 -4.99
N LEU A 329 4.03 -7.24 -4.41
CA LEU A 329 4.36 -7.87 -3.13
C LEU A 329 5.65 -8.70 -3.19
N LEU A 330 5.89 -9.41 -4.29
CA LEU A 330 7.13 -10.17 -4.49
C LEU A 330 8.34 -9.23 -4.60
N ASN A 331 8.17 -8.07 -5.22
CA ASN A 331 9.21 -7.03 -5.27
C ASN A 331 9.41 -6.36 -3.91
N ASP A 332 8.35 -6.08 -3.16
CA ASP A 332 8.42 -5.46 -1.82
C ASP A 332 9.07 -6.40 -0.79
N LYS A 333 8.67 -7.69 -0.77
CA LYS A 333 9.32 -8.73 0.05
C LYS A 333 10.82 -8.78 -0.19
N LYS A 334 11.24 -8.71 -1.46
CA LYS A 334 12.65 -8.68 -1.83
C LYS A 334 13.35 -7.45 -1.26
N ASP A 335 12.72 -6.28 -1.34
CA ASP A 335 13.25 -5.05 -0.73
C ASP A 335 13.33 -5.16 0.80
N GLU A 336 12.36 -5.79 1.46
CA GLU A 336 12.38 -6.08 2.89
C GLU A 336 13.49 -7.07 3.28
N ASP A 337 13.65 -8.17 2.53
CA ASP A 337 14.71 -9.15 2.73
C ASP A 337 16.09 -8.54 2.51
N GLU A 338 16.26 -7.68 1.49
CA GLU A 338 17.49 -6.92 1.28
C GLU A 338 17.75 -5.97 2.45
N LYS A 339 16.75 -5.25 2.95
CA LYS A 339 16.86 -4.40 4.15
C LYS A 339 17.20 -5.20 5.41
N ALA A 340 16.59 -6.36 5.62
CA ALA A 340 16.86 -7.25 6.75
C ALA A 340 18.28 -7.81 6.68
N LYS A 341 18.71 -8.25 5.49
CA LYS A 341 20.08 -8.67 5.20
C LYS A 341 21.08 -7.56 5.52
N ILE A 342 20.81 -6.33 5.07
CA ILE A 342 21.67 -5.18 5.34
C ILE A 342 21.71 -4.85 6.83
N SER A 343 20.57 -4.91 7.52
CA SER A 343 20.50 -4.73 8.98
C SER A 343 21.36 -5.76 9.71
N LYS A 344 21.33 -7.02 9.27
CA LYS A 344 22.18 -8.10 9.81
C LYS A 344 23.67 -7.86 9.53
N ILE A 345 24.04 -7.40 8.33
CA ILE A 345 25.42 -6.98 8.01
C ILE A 345 25.88 -5.88 8.98
N VAL A 346 25.06 -4.85 9.16
CA VAL A 346 25.37 -3.75 10.07
C VAL A 346 25.51 -4.25 11.50
N GLU A 347 24.65 -5.15 11.97
CA GLU A 347 24.73 -5.74 13.31
C GLU A 347 26.01 -6.57 13.52
N ILE A 348 26.35 -7.45 12.57
CA ILE A 348 27.57 -8.27 12.62
C ILE A 348 28.80 -7.37 12.72
N LEU A 349 28.88 -6.34 11.88
CA LEU A 349 30.02 -5.44 11.87
C LEU A 349 30.02 -4.47 13.07
N LYS A 350 28.85 -4.09 13.62
CA LYS A 350 28.73 -3.37 14.91
C LYS A 350 29.30 -4.20 16.05
N LYS A 351 28.99 -5.49 16.11
CA LYS A 351 29.55 -6.43 17.09
C LYS A 351 31.06 -6.58 16.94
N GLU A 352 31.56 -6.63 15.71
CA GLU A 352 32.98 -6.82 15.41
C GLU A 352 33.85 -5.61 15.73
N TYR A 353 33.41 -4.41 15.35
CA TYR A 353 34.21 -3.19 15.45
C TYR A 353 33.80 -2.27 16.61
N GLY A 354 32.83 -2.71 17.42
CA GLY A 354 32.33 -2.03 18.61
C GLY A 354 31.55 -0.75 18.34
N LYS A 355 31.13 -0.06 19.41
CA LYS A 355 30.54 1.28 19.34
C LYS A 355 31.64 2.32 19.07
N PHE A 356 31.37 3.24 18.15
CA PHE A 356 32.24 4.38 17.88
C PHE A 356 32.23 5.38 19.05
N PHE A 357 33.39 5.95 19.36
CA PHE A 357 33.65 6.81 20.53
C PHE A 357 34.13 8.20 20.10
N TYR A 358 33.48 8.82 19.12
CA TYR A 358 33.76 10.21 18.72
C TYR A 358 32.45 10.97 18.52
N SER A 359 31.61 11.00 19.57
CA SER A 359 30.67 12.11 19.76
C SER A 359 31.32 13.09 20.71
N SER A 360 31.71 14.26 20.20
CA SER A 360 32.11 15.37 21.06
C SER A 360 31.09 16.49 20.89
N LYS A 361 30.66 17.09 22.00
CA LYS A 361 29.84 18.32 22.00
C LYS A 361 30.66 19.56 21.58
N GLU A 362 31.83 19.38 20.97
CA GLU A 362 32.74 20.43 20.51
C GLU A 362 32.84 20.42 18.97
N PRO A 363 31.86 21.03 18.25
CA PRO A 363 31.81 21.02 16.78
C PRO A 363 33.07 21.52 16.09
N PHE A 364 33.77 22.50 16.68
CA PHE A 364 35.00 23.04 16.12
C PHE A 364 36.12 21.98 16.08
N LYS A 365 36.33 21.24 17.17
CA LYS A 365 37.33 20.16 17.21
C LYS A 365 36.98 19.04 16.23
N VAL A 366 35.70 18.70 16.07
CA VAL A 366 35.24 17.71 15.09
C VAL A 366 35.51 18.17 13.65
N LEU A 367 35.21 19.44 13.34
CA LEU A 367 35.47 20.04 12.03
C LEU A 367 36.97 20.02 11.68
N ILE A 368 37.82 20.51 12.58
CA ILE A 368 39.27 20.55 12.35
C ILE A 368 39.86 19.14 12.27
N SER A 369 39.46 18.21 13.15
CA SER A 369 39.90 16.81 13.09
C SER A 369 39.52 16.13 11.77
N THR A 370 38.30 16.41 11.27
CA THR A 370 37.82 15.87 9.99
C THR A 370 38.63 16.44 8.82
N LEU A 371 38.96 17.74 8.84
CA LEU A 371 39.85 18.37 7.86
C LEU A 371 41.25 17.74 7.88
N LEU A 372 41.82 17.51 9.07
CA LEU A 372 43.13 16.87 9.24
C LEU A 372 43.15 15.42 8.72
N SER A 373 42.03 14.69 8.87
CA SER A 373 41.89 13.30 8.41
C SER A 373 42.00 13.12 6.89
N GLN A 374 41.78 14.19 6.11
CA GLN A 374 41.77 14.10 4.65
C GLN A 374 43.12 13.57 4.13
N ARG A 375 43.12 12.38 3.51
CA ARG A 375 44.30 11.70 2.94
C ARG A 375 45.46 11.53 3.94
N THR A 376 45.17 11.40 5.23
CA THR A 376 46.16 11.17 6.31
C THR A 376 45.79 9.91 7.08
N LYS A 377 46.78 9.16 7.56
CA LYS A 377 46.53 7.98 8.41
C LYS A 377 45.95 8.39 9.76
N ASP A 378 45.02 7.60 10.29
CA ASP A 378 44.31 7.90 11.53
C ASP A 378 45.25 8.16 12.71
N GLU A 379 46.37 7.42 12.85
CA GLU A 379 47.33 7.66 13.94
C GLU A 379 47.98 9.05 13.86
N LYS A 380 48.35 9.48 12.65
CA LYS A 380 48.96 10.79 12.41
C LYS A 380 47.94 11.92 12.56
N THR A 381 46.69 11.68 12.16
CA THR A 381 45.59 12.62 12.39
C THR A 381 45.32 12.81 13.87
N LYS A 382 45.24 11.72 14.66
CA LYS A 382 45.04 11.79 16.11
C LYS A 382 46.17 12.56 16.79
N GLN A 383 47.43 12.20 16.49
CA GLN A 383 48.61 12.89 17.04
C GLN A 383 48.63 14.39 16.68
N GLY A 384 48.33 14.73 15.42
CA GLY A 384 48.28 16.13 14.98
C GLY A 384 47.14 16.92 15.64
N ALA A 385 45.96 16.32 15.77
CA ALA A 385 44.81 16.93 16.45
C ALA A 385 45.08 17.15 17.94
N GLU A 386 45.64 16.16 18.64
CA GLU A 386 46.01 16.28 20.07
C GLU A 386 47.05 17.37 20.29
N ASN A 387 48.07 17.47 19.44
CA ASN A 387 49.06 18.53 19.53
C ASN A 387 48.46 19.91 19.28
N LEU A 388 47.59 20.03 18.29
CA LEU A 388 46.92 21.28 17.94
C LEU A 388 45.96 21.75 19.04
N PHE A 389 45.17 20.82 19.61
CA PHE A 389 44.15 21.16 20.61
C PHE A 389 44.70 21.45 22.02
N LYS A 390 46.02 21.32 22.24
CA LYS A 390 46.67 21.80 23.48
C LYS A 390 46.60 23.32 23.63
N PHE A 391 46.55 24.04 22.51
CA PHE A 391 46.58 25.50 22.50
C PHE A 391 45.48 26.13 21.62
N ILE A 392 44.65 25.30 20.95
CA ILE A 392 43.51 25.76 20.14
C ILE A 392 42.25 25.01 20.56
N SER A 393 41.26 25.73 21.11
CA SER A 393 39.98 25.16 21.57
C SER A 393 38.78 25.72 20.80
N LYS A 394 38.86 26.95 20.31
CA LYS A 394 37.82 27.68 19.57
C LYS A 394 38.42 28.49 18.40
N PRO A 395 37.62 28.95 17.43
CA PRO A 395 38.13 29.70 16.28
C PRO A 395 39.00 30.91 16.63
N GLU A 396 38.69 31.59 17.73
CA GLU A 396 39.40 32.80 18.17
C GLU A 396 40.83 32.51 18.62
N ASP A 397 41.12 31.28 19.07
CA ASP A 397 42.47 30.88 19.47
C ASP A 397 43.38 30.76 18.24
N VAL A 398 42.83 30.35 17.09
CA VAL A 398 43.58 30.22 15.83
C VAL A 398 44.11 31.56 15.35
N LEU A 399 43.35 32.65 15.52
CA LEU A 399 43.78 33.99 15.10
C LEU A 399 44.86 34.60 16.00
N LYS A 400 45.12 34.00 17.18
CA LYS A 400 46.17 34.42 18.12
C LYS A 400 47.49 33.68 17.91
N CYS A 401 47.51 32.63 17.10
CA CYS A 401 48.69 31.85 16.80
C CYS A 401 49.38 32.33 15.51
N ASP A 402 50.71 32.20 15.46
CA ASP A 402 51.43 32.28 14.18
C ASP A 402 51.13 31.02 13.36
N LEU A 403 51.03 31.17 12.03
CA LEU A 403 50.78 30.06 11.10
C LEU A 403 51.83 28.94 11.28
N ARG A 404 53.08 29.30 11.61
CA ARG A 404 54.16 28.36 11.90
C ARG A 404 53.89 27.47 13.11
N GLU A 405 53.19 27.96 14.13
CA GLU A 405 52.84 27.18 15.32
C GLU A 405 51.83 26.09 14.98
N ILE A 406 50.82 26.45 14.17
CA ILE A 406 49.84 25.50 13.64
C ILE A 406 50.54 24.47 12.75
N GLU A 407 51.38 24.92 11.81
CA GLU A 407 52.14 24.04 10.92
C GLU A 407 53.01 23.04 11.68
N ASN A 408 53.69 23.48 12.75
CA ASN A 408 54.52 22.63 13.58
C ASN A 408 53.70 21.59 14.33
N ALA A 409 52.54 21.97 14.89
CA ALA A 409 51.66 21.06 15.62
C ALA A 409 51.12 19.92 14.74
N ILE A 410 50.85 20.20 13.46
CA ILE A 410 50.32 19.23 12.49
C ILE A 410 51.34 18.74 11.46
N LYS A 411 52.65 18.94 11.67
CA LYS A 411 53.71 18.60 10.69
C LYS A 411 53.70 17.14 10.22
N GLY A 412 53.23 16.21 11.07
CA GLY A 412 53.06 14.79 10.74
C GLY A 412 51.83 14.45 9.89
N VAL A 413 50.96 15.42 9.62
CA VAL A 413 49.74 15.27 8.80
C VAL A 413 50.08 15.54 7.33
N ASN A 414 49.52 14.75 6.41
CA ASN A 414 49.75 14.98 4.98
C ASN A 414 49.17 16.33 4.55
N PHE A 415 49.94 17.08 3.74
CA PHE A 415 49.61 18.43 3.29
C PHE A 415 49.44 19.44 4.43
N TYR A 416 50.22 19.31 5.50
CA TYR A 416 50.09 20.13 6.72
C TYR A 416 50.12 21.64 6.45
N LYS A 417 51.00 22.15 5.57
CA LYS A 417 51.06 23.58 5.22
C LYS A 417 49.72 24.10 4.66
N THR A 418 49.17 23.40 3.67
CA THR A 418 47.88 23.74 3.07
C THR A 418 46.73 23.60 4.08
N LYS A 419 46.79 22.60 4.97
CA LYS A 419 45.78 22.43 6.02
C LYS A 419 45.85 23.51 7.09
N ALA A 420 47.04 23.95 7.49
CA ALA A 420 47.22 25.06 8.44
C ALA A 420 46.58 26.35 7.90
N ILE A 421 46.81 26.68 6.63
CA ILE A 421 46.17 27.81 5.95
C ILE A 421 44.63 27.66 5.96
N ARG A 422 44.11 26.46 5.68
CA ARG A 422 42.66 26.20 5.71
C ARG A 422 42.07 26.33 7.10
N ILE A 423 42.75 25.86 8.14
CA ILE A 423 42.31 26.01 9.54
C ILE A 423 42.16 27.50 9.89
N PHE A 424 43.13 28.32 9.48
CA PHE A 424 43.07 29.77 9.64
C PHE A 424 41.89 30.40 8.88
N GLN A 425 41.73 30.06 7.60
CA GLN A 425 40.60 30.55 6.77
C GLN A 425 39.23 30.15 7.31
N ILE A 426 39.06 28.90 7.73
CA ILE A 426 37.83 28.40 8.35
C ILE A 426 37.54 29.23 9.60
N SER A 427 38.52 29.39 10.49
CA SER A 427 38.34 30.09 11.76
C SER A 427 37.95 31.55 11.55
N LYS A 428 38.56 32.23 10.57
CA LYS A 428 38.17 33.58 10.17
C LYS A 428 36.72 33.65 9.68
N ILE A 429 36.30 32.74 8.79
CA ILE A 429 34.93 32.70 8.28
C ILE A 429 33.92 32.43 9.40
N LEU A 430 34.24 31.54 10.35
CA LEU A 430 33.38 31.23 11.49
C LEU A 430 33.15 32.46 12.38
N ILE A 431 34.19 33.26 12.63
CA ILE A 431 34.09 34.49 13.42
C ILE A 431 33.29 35.55 12.67
N GLU A 432 33.62 35.81 11.40
CA GLU A 432 33.01 36.90 10.62
C GLU A 432 31.55 36.66 10.25
N LYS A 433 31.16 35.41 9.98
CA LYS A 433 29.84 35.08 9.40
C LYS A 433 28.94 34.24 10.29
N TYR A 434 29.50 33.58 11.30
CA TYR A 434 28.77 32.59 12.11
C TYR A 434 29.00 32.78 13.62
N ASP A 435 29.41 33.97 14.07
CA ASP A 435 29.54 34.31 15.50
C ASP A 435 30.45 33.33 16.27
N GLY A 436 31.54 32.89 15.62
CA GLY A 436 32.49 31.93 16.20
C GLY A 436 31.96 30.49 16.32
N LYS A 437 30.76 30.20 15.80
CA LYS A 437 30.11 28.87 15.91
C LYS A 437 30.16 28.12 14.58
N VAL A 438 30.38 26.80 14.66
CA VAL A 438 30.28 25.91 13.49
C VAL A 438 28.81 25.77 13.09
N PRO A 439 28.44 25.99 11.81
CA PRO A 439 27.06 25.82 11.34
C PRO A 439 26.57 24.38 11.48
N ASP A 440 25.27 24.21 11.76
CA ASP A 440 24.62 22.93 11.94
C ASP A 440 23.81 22.46 10.72
N ASN A 441 24.03 23.08 9.55
CA ASN A 441 23.40 22.74 8.28
C ASN A 441 24.43 22.55 7.15
N GLU A 442 24.10 21.70 6.17
CA GLU A 442 25.01 21.30 5.09
C GLU A 442 25.43 22.48 4.20
N ASN A 443 24.46 23.33 3.82
CA ASN A 443 24.68 24.43 2.87
C ASN A 443 25.71 25.43 3.38
N ASP A 444 25.69 25.73 4.68
CA ASP A 444 26.65 26.65 5.29
C ASP A 444 28.00 26.01 5.57
N LEU A 445 28.04 24.72 5.93
CA LEU A 445 29.28 23.97 6.07
C LEU A 445 30.04 23.88 4.74
N LEU A 446 29.35 23.71 3.62
CA LEU A 446 29.97 23.67 2.28
C LEU A 446 30.62 24.99 1.84
N LYS A 447 30.28 26.12 2.48
CA LYS A 447 30.93 27.42 2.23
C LYS A 447 32.30 27.55 2.91
N LEU A 448 32.67 26.63 3.80
CA LEU A 448 33.94 26.65 4.52
C LEU A 448 35.09 26.09 3.65
N SER A 449 36.22 26.78 3.62
CA SER A 449 37.38 26.41 2.80
C SER A 449 37.89 25.00 3.12
N GLY A 450 37.86 24.09 2.13
CA GLY A 450 38.30 22.70 2.29
C GLY A 450 37.26 21.75 2.90
N VAL A 451 36.01 22.20 3.09
CA VAL A 451 34.88 21.38 3.52
C VAL A 451 34.06 20.95 2.31
N GLY A 452 34.22 19.69 1.91
CA GLY A 452 33.33 19.06 0.92
C GLY A 452 32.18 18.30 1.60
N ARG A 453 31.25 17.76 0.80
CA ARG A 453 30.04 17.03 1.25
C ARG A 453 30.31 15.96 2.31
N LYS A 454 31.37 15.16 2.16
CA LYS A 454 31.78 14.18 3.19
C LYS A 454 32.13 14.84 4.52
N THR A 455 32.97 15.89 4.49
CA THR A 455 33.40 16.61 5.69
C THR A 455 32.21 17.25 6.39
N ALA A 456 31.29 17.87 5.63
CA ALA A 456 30.04 18.41 6.16
C ALA A 456 29.20 17.32 6.83
N ASN A 457 28.98 16.18 6.16
CA ASN A 457 28.23 15.06 6.74
C ASN A 457 28.90 14.47 7.99
N CYS A 458 30.23 14.41 8.06
CA CYS A 458 30.93 14.00 9.27
C CYS A 458 30.67 14.96 10.45
N VAL A 459 30.70 16.27 10.20
CA VAL A 459 30.41 17.28 11.24
C VAL A 459 28.96 17.18 11.70
N LEU A 460 28.01 17.12 10.77
CA LEU A 460 26.59 16.95 11.09
C LEU A 460 26.31 15.66 11.87
N ALA A 461 26.94 14.54 11.48
CA ALA A 461 26.75 13.25 12.14
C ALA A 461 27.37 13.21 13.54
N PHE A 462 28.61 13.67 13.70
CA PHE A 462 29.41 13.42 14.90
C PHE A 462 29.40 14.58 15.91
N ALA A 463 29.19 15.82 15.46
CA ALA A 463 29.11 16.98 16.36
C ALA A 463 27.65 17.34 16.73
N PHE A 464 26.73 17.21 15.78
CA PHE A 464 25.32 17.63 15.94
C PHE A 464 24.34 16.46 16.04
N ASP A 465 24.85 15.24 16.10
CA ASP A 465 24.05 14.02 16.20
C ASP A 465 22.92 13.93 15.15
N ARG A 466 23.16 14.44 13.92
CA ARG A 466 22.19 14.35 12.82
C ARG A 466 22.31 13.02 12.09
N GLN A 467 21.17 12.45 11.68
CA GLN A 467 21.15 11.24 10.86
C GLN A 467 21.50 11.60 9.41
N VAL A 468 22.80 11.54 9.10
CA VAL A 468 23.35 11.70 7.75
C VAL A 468 24.38 10.59 7.49
N ILE A 469 24.68 10.32 6.21
CA ILE A 469 25.61 9.24 5.81
C ILE A 469 26.88 9.87 5.22
N PRO A 470 28.00 9.90 5.97
CA PRO A 470 29.27 10.31 5.38
C PRO A 470 29.80 9.21 4.44
N VAL A 471 29.79 9.45 3.13
CA VAL A 471 30.32 8.48 2.16
C VAL A 471 31.76 8.83 1.81
N ASP A 472 32.70 7.93 2.14
CA ASP A 472 34.08 8.01 1.69
C ASP A 472 34.47 6.81 0.80
N THR A 473 35.75 6.68 0.47
CA THR A 473 36.23 5.60 -0.40
C THR A 473 36.00 4.19 0.19
N HIS A 474 35.91 4.05 1.51
CA HIS A 474 35.59 2.78 2.15
C HIS A 474 34.10 2.50 2.02
N VAL A 475 33.25 3.47 2.40
CA VAL A 475 31.80 3.32 2.32
C VAL A 475 31.36 3.04 0.89
N HIS A 476 31.84 3.83 -0.06
CA HIS A 476 31.55 3.65 -1.48
C HIS A 476 31.99 2.26 -1.98
N ARG A 477 33.26 1.89 -1.77
CA ARG A 477 33.80 0.60 -2.23
C ARG A 477 33.07 -0.59 -1.62
N ILE A 478 32.86 -0.57 -0.30
CA ILE A 478 32.28 -1.70 0.43
C ILE A 478 30.81 -1.86 0.08
N SER A 479 30.05 -0.76 -0.01
CA SER A 479 28.63 -0.81 -0.41
C SER A 479 28.48 -1.41 -1.81
N ASN A 480 29.34 -1.03 -2.77
CA ASN A 480 29.33 -1.59 -4.12
C ASN A 480 29.81 -3.06 -4.15
N ARG A 481 30.80 -3.45 -3.34
CA ARG A 481 31.32 -4.83 -3.28
C ARG A 481 30.36 -5.81 -2.61
N ILE A 482 29.72 -5.40 -1.52
CA ILE A 482 28.66 -6.20 -0.88
C ILE A 482 27.47 -6.31 -1.85
N GLY A 483 27.27 -5.30 -2.70
CA GLY A 483 26.18 -5.25 -3.68
C GLY A 483 24.91 -4.64 -3.10
N ILE A 484 25.07 -3.71 -2.15
CA ILE A 484 24.00 -2.87 -1.58
C ILE A 484 23.59 -1.77 -2.58
N VAL A 485 24.56 -1.23 -3.31
CA VAL A 485 24.35 -0.20 -4.33
C VAL A 485 25.16 -0.53 -5.59
N LYS A 486 24.82 0.08 -6.72
CA LYS A 486 25.58 0.01 -7.98
C LYS A 486 25.74 1.44 -8.53
N THR A 487 26.75 2.14 -8.05
CA THR A 487 26.91 3.58 -8.25
C THR A 487 28.32 3.91 -8.71
N LYS A 488 28.48 4.94 -9.53
CA LYS A 488 29.80 5.33 -10.05
C LYS A 488 30.53 6.31 -9.14
N ASN A 489 29.80 7.10 -8.34
CA ASN A 489 30.39 8.12 -7.47
C ASN A 489 29.80 8.09 -6.04
N PRO A 490 30.50 8.69 -5.05
CA PRO A 490 30.05 8.73 -3.66
C PRO A 490 28.71 9.44 -3.41
N ASN A 491 28.36 10.43 -4.24
CA ASN A 491 27.10 11.18 -4.07
C ASN A 491 25.90 10.31 -4.44
N GLU A 492 25.99 9.54 -5.53
CA GLU A 492 25.01 8.52 -5.89
C GLU A 492 24.90 7.46 -4.78
N THR A 493 26.05 6.99 -4.25
CA THR A 493 26.05 6.04 -3.13
C THR A 493 25.34 6.60 -1.91
N GLU A 494 25.53 7.87 -1.55
CA GLU A 494 24.84 8.49 -0.42
C GLU A 494 23.32 8.46 -0.61
N ASN A 495 22.85 8.90 -1.79
CA ASN A 495 21.43 8.96 -2.10
C ASN A 495 20.78 7.57 -2.10
N ASP A 496 21.44 6.57 -2.67
CA ASP A 496 20.91 5.21 -2.71
C ASP A 496 20.97 4.53 -1.34
N LEU A 497 22.03 4.74 -0.57
CA LEU A 497 22.11 4.24 0.81
C LEU A 497 21.01 4.85 1.71
N LYS A 498 20.61 6.12 1.51
CA LYS A 498 19.49 6.73 2.27
C LYS A 498 18.13 6.07 1.95
N LYS A 499 17.94 5.51 0.77
CA LYS A 499 16.70 4.81 0.39
C LYS A 499 16.63 3.40 1.00
N ILE A 500 17.79 2.78 1.17
CA ILE A 500 17.90 1.37 1.54
C ILE A 500 18.15 1.19 3.05
N LEU A 501 19.02 1.98 3.67
CA LEU A 501 19.40 1.80 5.07
C LEU A 501 18.34 2.36 6.03
N PRO A 502 18.00 1.62 7.10
CA PRO A 502 17.29 2.17 8.26
C PRO A 502 18.00 3.41 8.83
N LYS A 503 17.22 4.45 9.18
CA LYS A 503 17.74 5.76 9.62
C LYS A 503 18.66 5.68 10.83
N ASP A 504 18.40 4.76 11.76
CA ASP A 504 19.21 4.51 12.96
C ASP A 504 20.64 4.01 12.65
N CYS A 505 20.85 3.49 11.44
CA CYS A 505 22.15 2.98 11.00
C CYS A 505 23.01 4.03 10.30
N TRP A 506 22.46 5.18 9.90
CA TRP A 506 23.13 6.14 9.01
C TRP A 506 24.43 6.71 9.59
N LYS A 507 24.45 7.07 10.88
CA LYS A 507 25.66 7.54 11.56
C LYS A 507 26.74 6.45 11.67
N ALA A 508 26.30 5.22 11.95
CA ALA A 508 27.19 4.12 12.26
C ALA A 508 27.86 3.51 11.01
N ILE A 509 27.18 3.55 9.86
CA ILE A 509 27.62 2.89 8.62
C ILE A 509 29.02 3.33 8.19
N ASN A 510 29.33 4.63 8.30
CA ASN A 510 30.63 5.16 7.91
C ASN A 510 31.75 4.54 8.74
N TYR A 511 31.63 4.62 10.06
CA TYR A 511 32.64 4.09 10.97
C TYR A 511 32.90 2.60 10.75
N ILE A 512 31.81 1.84 10.70
CA ILE A 512 31.85 0.39 10.57
C ILE A 512 32.53 -0.01 9.24
N PHE A 513 32.17 0.65 8.14
CA PHE A 513 32.73 0.33 6.83
C PHE A 513 34.19 0.81 6.70
N VAL A 514 34.57 1.92 7.32
CA VAL A 514 35.98 2.34 7.40
C VAL A 514 36.82 1.27 8.10
N ARG A 515 36.43 0.84 9.31
CA ARG A 515 37.13 -0.23 10.06
C ARG A 515 37.19 -1.53 9.29
N HIS A 516 36.06 -1.94 8.71
CA HIS A 516 36.00 -3.14 7.89
C HIS A 516 36.92 -3.05 6.67
N GLY A 517 36.98 -1.89 6.01
CA GLY A 517 37.80 -1.67 4.84
C GLY A 517 39.30 -1.56 5.11
N GLN A 518 39.69 -1.15 6.31
CA GLN A 518 41.09 -1.14 6.77
C GLN A 518 41.56 -2.56 7.12
N ASN A 519 40.73 -3.32 7.83
CA ASN A 519 41.12 -4.60 8.43
C ASN A 519 40.87 -5.83 7.53
N VAL A 520 39.81 -5.79 6.71
CA VAL A 520 39.31 -6.96 5.95
C VAL A 520 39.10 -6.61 4.47
N CYS A 521 38.19 -5.70 4.14
CA CYS A 521 37.80 -5.39 2.77
C CYS A 521 38.76 -4.37 2.09
N LYS A 522 40.04 -4.76 2.00
CA LYS A 522 41.14 -3.96 1.45
C LYS A 522 40.98 -3.71 -0.07
N PRO A 523 41.50 -2.60 -0.63
CA PRO A 523 41.33 -2.25 -2.04
C PRO A 523 41.85 -3.28 -3.05
N LEU A 524 43.07 -3.81 -2.90
CA LEU A 524 43.67 -4.72 -3.89
C LEU A 524 43.55 -6.21 -3.53
N LYS A 525 43.63 -6.55 -2.24
CA LYS A 525 43.58 -7.93 -1.75
C LYS A 525 42.69 -8.02 -0.49
N PRO A 526 41.36 -8.00 -0.64
CA PRO A 526 40.47 -8.15 0.50
C PRO A 526 40.59 -9.56 1.10
N GLU A 527 40.58 -9.65 2.42
CA GLU A 527 40.74 -10.92 3.15
C GLU A 527 39.39 -11.63 3.30
N CYS A 528 38.75 -11.93 2.18
CA CYS A 528 37.38 -12.46 2.16
C CYS A 528 37.21 -13.78 2.94
N LYS A 529 38.26 -14.60 3.05
CA LYS A 529 38.23 -15.86 3.82
C LYS A 529 37.92 -15.66 5.30
N LYS A 530 38.40 -14.55 5.91
CA LYS A 530 38.15 -14.20 7.31
C LYS A 530 37.00 -13.19 7.50
N CYS A 531 36.27 -12.87 6.43
CA CYS A 531 35.24 -11.85 6.45
C CYS A 531 33.94 -12.40 7.05
N LYS A 532 33.51 -11.86 8.20
CA LYS A 532 32.29 -12.29 8.90
C LYS A 532 30.98 -12.02 8.14
N ILE A 533 31.03 -11.20 7.09
CA ILE A 533 29.88 -10.92 6.22
C ILE A 533 30.00 -11.56 4.84
N ARG A 534 30.92 -12.53 4.68
CA ARG A 534 31.19 -13.19 3.40
C ARG A 534 29.95 -13.78 2.77
N GLU A 535 29.10 -14.46 3.56
CA GLU A 535 27.85 -15.08 3.10
C GLU A 535 26.85 -14.06 2.53
N TYR A 536 26.95 -12.79 2.94
CA TYR A 536 26.08 -11.72 2.47
C TYR A 536 26.68 -10.91 1.31
N CYS A 537 27.95 -11.14 0.93
CA CYS A 537 28.73 -10.28 0.04
C CYS A 537 28.78 -10.79 -1.40
N LYS A 538 28.30 -9.99 -2.36
CA LYS A 538 28.26 -10.33 -3.80
C LYS A 538 29.64 -10.23 -4.52
N TYR A 539 30.72 -9.84 -3.82
CA TYR A 539 32.06 -9.60 -4.44
C TYR A 539 32.73 -10.86 -5.02
N LEU A 540 32.58 -12.02 -4.38
CA LEU A 540 33.21 -13.28 -4.82
C LEU A 540 32.33 -14.10 -5.78
N SER A 541 31.06 -13.73 -5.90
CA SER A 541 30.14 -14.28 -6.89
C SER A 541 30.56 -13.74 -8.26
N LYS A 542 31.36 -14.50 -9.03
CA LYS A 542 31.72 -14.12 -10.40
C LYS A 542 30.43 -13.84 -11.19
N GLY A 543 30.22 -12.57 -11.57
CA GLY A 543 29.17 -12.14 -12.49
C GLY A 543 27.73 -12.41 -12.02
N ALA A 544 27.20 -11.62 -11.10
CA ALA A 544 25.75 -11.56 -10.87
C ALA A 544 25.33 -10.15 -10.47
N GLY A 545 25.48 -9.23 -11.42
CA GLY A 545 24.78 -7.96 -11.43
C GLY A 545 23.54 -8.02 -12.31
N LEU A 546 22.82 -9.14 -12.30
CA LEU A 546 21.44 -9.20 -12.76
C LEU A 546 20.59 -9.17 -11.49
N LYS A 547 19.80 -8.11 -11.32
CA LYS A 547 18.69 -8.16 -10.39
C LYS A 547 17.83 -9.33 -10.89
N LYS A 548 17.79 -10.45 -10.16
CA LYS A 548 16.77 -11.47 -10.42
C LYS A 548 15.44 -10.80 -10.09
N ASN A 549 14.70 -10.37 -11.09
CA ASN A 549 13.34 -9.90 -10.87
C ASN A 549 12.40 -11.06 -11.09
N VAL A 550 11.23 -10.98 -10.49
CA VAL A 550 10.23 -12.03 -10.60
C VAL A 550 9.27 -11.63 -11.70
N SER A 551 8.87 -12.59 -12.53
CA SER A 551 7.82 -12.38 -13.53
C SER A 551 6.73 -13.42 -13.32
N LEU A 552 5.49 -13.02 -13.55
CA LEU A 552 4.35 -13.94 -13.60
C LEU A 552 4.08 -14.25 -15.06
N LYS A 553 4.08 -15.53 -15.43
CA LYS A 553 3.83 -15.98 -16.78
C LYS A 553 2.50 -16.71 -16.83
N PHE A 554 1.61 -16.27 -17.73
CA PHE A 554 0.28 -16.83 -17.95
C PHE A 554 0.14 -17.42 -19.35
N TYR A 555 -0.72 -18.42 -19.48
CA TYR A 555 -1.02 -19.13 -20.73
C TYR A 555 -2.45 -18.80 -21.18
N GLU A 556 -2.58 -17.92 -22.18
CA GLU A 556 -3.88 -17.40 -22.65
C GLU A 556 -4.87 -18.49 -23.07
N PRO A 557 -4.50 -19.52 -23.84
CA PRO A 557 -5.45 -20.54 -24.27
C PRO A 557 -6.06 -21.32 -23.09
N LYS A 558 -5.27 -21.56 -22.05
CA LYS A 558 -5.73 -22.28 -20.86
C LYS A 558 -6.70 -21.46 -20.03
N ILE A 559 -6.45 -20.15 -19.91
CA ILE A 559 -7.38 -19.23 -19.24
C ILE A 559 -8.73 -19.23 -19.96
N LYS A 560 -8.71 -19.05 -21.30
CA LYS A 560 -9.94 -19.01 -22.11
C LYS A 560 -10.78 -20.28 -21.98
N ASN A 561 -10.13 -21.45 -21.92
CA ASN A 561 -10.81 -22.74 -21.78
C ASN A 561 -11.52 -22.91 -20.43
N LEU A 562 -11.16 -22.14 -19.41
CA LEU A 562 -11.78 -22.17 -18.08
C LEU A 562 -12.93 -21.17 -17.92
N ILE A 563 -13.16 -20.30 -18.91
CA ILE A 563 -14.30 -19.38 -18.89
C ILE A 563 -15.53 -20.10 -19.42
N ASN A 564 -16.66 -19.99 -18.72
CA ASN A 564 -17.94 -20.52 -19.19
C ASN A 564 -18.22 -20.05 -20.64
N LYS A 565 -18.60 -20.99 -21.52
CA LYS A 565 -18.71 -20.73 -22.96
C LYS A 565 -19.66 -19.58 -23.29
N LYS A 566 -20.84 -19.52 -22.66
CA LYS A 566 -21.82 -18.44 -22.90
C LYS A 566 -21.30 -17.09 -22.42
N VAL A 567 -20.60 -17.09 -21.28
CA VAL A 567 -19.94 -15.89 -20.75
C VAL A 567 -18.86 -15.41 -21.71
N TYR A 568 -17.99 -16.30 -22.18
CA TYR A 568 -16.92 -15.96 -23.11
C TYR A 568 -17.45 -15.41 -24.45
N GLU A 569 -18.48 -16.04 -25.01
CA GLU A 569 -19.15 -15.56 -26.23
C GLU A 569 -19.75 -14.16 -26.04
N MET A 570 -20.42 -13.92 -24.90
CA MET A 570 -20.95 -12.59 -24.56
C MET A 570 -19.83 -11.55 -24.45
N LEU A 571 -18.74 -11.84 -23.74
CA LEU A 571 -17.62 -10.93 -23.58
C LEU A 571 -16.99 -10.57 -24.94
N LYS A 572 -16.79 -11.57 -25.80
CA LYS A 572 -16.28 -11.39 -27.17
C LYS A 572 -17.20 -10.50 -28.01
N ASN A 573 -18.51 -10.78 -28.02
CA ASN A 573 -19.48 -10.01 -28.79
C ASN A 573 -19.59 -8.54 -28.33
N LEU A 574 -19.35 -8.30 -27.04
CA LEU A 574 -19.38 -6.97 -26.45
C LEU A 574 -18.03 -6.24 -26.52
N ASN A 575 -16.98 -6.88 -27.06
CA ASN A 575 -15.60 -6.40 -27.03
C ASN A 575 -15.20 -6.01 -25.59
N ILE A 576 -15.24 -6.98 -24.69
CA ILE A 576 -14.81 -6.86 -23.28
C ILE A 576 -13.63 -7.80 -23.07
N ASP A 577 -12.53 -7.28 -22.51
CA ASP A 577 -11.34 -8.08 -22.16
C ASP A 577 -11.65 -9.00 -20.97
N GLU A 578 -11.55 -10.31 -21.20
CA GLU A 578 -11.77 -11.34 -20.20
C GLU A 578 -10.74 -11.33 -19.05
N LEU A 579 -9.56 -10.72 -19.26
CA LEU A 579 -8.51 -10.65 -18.23
C LEU A 579 -8.75 -9.55 -17.20
N GLY A 580 -9.64 -8.60 -17.49
CA GLY A 580 -9.97 -7.45 -16.64
C GLY A 580 -11.30 -7.58 -15.88
N VAL A 581 -12.02 -8.68 -16.06
CA VAL A 581 -13.34 -8.93 -15.46
C VAL A 581 -13.30 -9.99 -14.37
N SER A 582 -14.28 -9.93 -13.47
CA SER A 582 -14.47 -10.96 -12.44
C SER A 582 -15.05 -12.23 -13.07
N LEU A 583 -14.21 -13.25 -13.18
CA LEU A 583 -14.59 -14.61 -13.58
C LEU A 583 -15.14 -15.42 -12.40
N ASP A 584 -14.94 -14.94 -11.17
CA ASP A 584 -15.34 -15.63 -9.93
C ASP A 584 -14.72 -17.03 -9.81
N SER A 585 -13.49 -17.14 -10.29
CA SER A 585 -12.65 -18.33 -10.24
C SER A 585 -11.74 -18.32 -9.02
N LEU A 586 -11.39 -19.50 -8.52
CA LEU A 586 -10.36 -19.69 -7.50
C LEU A 586 -8.99 -19.82 -8.16
N MET A 587 -8.06 -18.93 -7.81
CA MET A 587 -6.67 -18.97 -8.24
C MET A 587 -5.79 -19.48 -7.08
N LEU A 588 -4.99 -20.50 -7.35
CA LEU A 588 -4.14 -21.16 -6.37
C LEU A 588 -2.67 -21.00 -6.77
N PHE A 589 -1.83 -20.62 -5.81
CA PHE A 589 -0.38 -20.63 -5.95
C PHE A 589 0.15 -21.84 -5.21
N VAL A 590 0.74 -22.77 -5.97
CA VAL A 590 0.98 -24.14 -5.52
C VAL A 590 2.40 -24.56 -5.88
N PRO A 591 3.14 -25.19 -4.96
CA PRO A 591 4.40 -25.85 -5.28
C PRO A 591 4.21 -26.90 -6.39
N PRO A 592 5.12 -26.99 -7.39
CA PRO A 592 4.97 -27.88 -8.53
C PRO A 592 4.63 -29.34 -8.18
N GLU A 593 5.22 -29.87 -7.11
CA GLU A 593 5.01 -31.24 -6.61
C GLU A 593 3.57 -31.52 -6.14
N ASN A 594 2.84 -30.49 -5.71
CA ASN A 594 1.50 -30.63 -5.15
C ASN A 594 0.39 -30.44 -6.19
N CYS A 595 0.70 -29.87 -7.36
CA CYS A 595 -0.29 -29.49 -8.38
C CYS A 595 -1.14 -30.66 -8.85
N GLY A 596 -0.53 -31.82 -9.12
CA GLY A 596 -1.23 -32.99 -9.64
C GLY A 596 -2.31 -33.52 -8.70
N GLU A 597 -2.05 -33.50 -7.39
CA GLU A 597 -3.01 -33.98 -6.39
C GLU A 597 -4.21 -33.04 -6.25
N ILE A 598 -3.97 -31.72 -6.26
CA ILE A 598 -5.02 -30.71 -6.17
C ILE A 598 -5.95 -30.78 -7.39
N ILE A 599 -5.38 -30.79 -8.59
CA ILE A 599 -6.13 -30.90 -9.85
C ILE A 599 -6.99 -32.17 -9.85
N LYS A 600 -6.42 -33.31 -9.44
CA LYS A 600 -7.14 -34.59 -9.40
C LYS A 600 -8.34 -34.55 -8.46
N ASN A 601 -8.18 -34.01 -7.25
CA ASN A 601 -9.26 -33.97 -6.26
C ASN A 601 -10.38 -33.01 -6.68
N LEU A 602 -10.03 -31.83 -7.21
CA LEU A 602 -11.03 -30.86 -7.69
C LEU A 602 -11.80 -31.39 -8.91
N ARG A 603 -11.12 -31.98 -9.89
CA ARG A 603 -11.79 -32.61 -11.05
C ARG A 603 -12.70 -33.78 -10.64
N LYS A 604 -12.29 -34.59 -9.66
CA LYS A 604 -13.14 -35.66 -9.10
C LYS A 604 -14.41 -35.10 -8.45
N GLY A 605 -14.35 -33.88 -7.91
CA GLY A 605 -15.50 -33.15 -7.38
C GLY A 605 -16.31 -32.37 -8.42
N GLY A 606 -16.02 -32.55 -9.72
CA GLY A 606 -16.72 -31.86 -10.81
C GLY A 606 -16.30 -30.41 -11.03
N ILE A 607 -15.14 -30.00 -10.50
CA ILE A 607 -14.59 -28.65 -10.67
C ILE A 607 -13.57 -28.67 -11.82
N GLU A 608 -13.83 -27.88 -12.86
CA GLU A 608 -12.84 -27.62 -13.91
C GLU A 608 -11.67 -26.82 -13.34
N ILE A 609 -10.44 -27.22 -13.69
CA ILE A 609 -9.20 -26.58 -13.23
C ILE A 609 -8.05 -26.93 -14.18
N ASP A 610 -7.15 -25.97 -14.40
CA ASP A 610 -5.90 -26.14 -15.15
C ASP A 610 -4.78 -25.26 -14.56
N GLU A 611 -3.53 -25.59 -14.89
CA GLU A 611 -2.34 -24.77 -14.65
C GLU A 611 -2.29 -23.66 -15.70
N ILE A 612 -2.69 -22.45 -15.30
CA ILE A 612 -2.77 -21.29 -16.19
C ILE A 612 -1.49 -20.46 -16.24
N GLY A 613 -0.50 -20.77 -15.39
CA GLY A 613 0.72 -19.99 -15.32
C GLY A 613 1.72 -20.46 -14.28
N GLU A 614 2.78 -19.67 -14.12
CA GLU A 614 3.89 -19.93 -13.22
C GLU A 614 4.63 -18.66 -12.84
N ILE A 615 5.32 -18.70 -11.70
CA ILE A 615 6.17 -17.62 -11.21
C ILE A 615 7.62 -17.94 -11.51
N ILE A 616 8.26 -17.12 -12.35
CA ILE A 616 9.61 -17.36 -12.85
C ILE A 616 10.59 -16.27 -12.41
N GLU A 617 11.85 -16.65 -12.22
CA GLU A 617 12.94 -15.69 -12.11
C GLU A 617 13.35 -15.21 -13.51
N THR A 618 13.42 -13.89 -13.69
CA THR A 618 13.91 -13.24 -14.91
C THR A 618 15.11 -12.34 -14.61
N GLY A 619 15.93 -12.08 -15.63
CA GLY A 619 17.14 -11.23 -15.51
C GLY A 619 16.90 -9.73 -15.68
N ASP A 620 15.74 -9.34 -16.21
CA ASP A 620 15.34 -7.96 -16.54
C ASP A 620 14.18 -7.50 -15.64
N ASP A 621 13.68 -6.25 -15.74
CA ASP A 621 12.55 -5.74 -14.93
C ASP A 621 11.36 -6.71 -14.91
N GLY A 622 10.87 -7.04 -13.71
CA GLY A 622 9.81 -8.02 -13.49
C GLY A 622 8.54 -7.63 -14.24
N LYS A 623 7.95 -8.57 -14.97
CA LYS A 623 6.82 -8.33 -15.88
C LYS A 623 5.73 -9.37 -15.70
N ILE A 624 4.51 -8.99 -16.04
CA ILE A 624 3.41 -9.93 -16.21
C ILE A 624 3.37 -10.29 -17.70
N LEU A 625 3.65 -11.55 -18.02
CA LEU A 625 3.76 -12.06 -19.38
C LEU A 625 2.53 -12.91 -19.70
N LEU A 626 1.91 -12.65 -20.84
CA LEU A 626 0.86 -13.50 -21.40
C LEU A 626 1.36 -14.16 -22.67
N ARG A 627 1.34 -15.49 -22.68
CA ARG A 627 1.73 -16.31 -23.83
C ARG A 627 0.49 -16.74 -24.63
N ASP A 628 0.49 -16.43 -25.92
CA ASP A 628 -0.57 -16.82 -26.85
C ASP A 628 -0.44 -18.27 -27.35
N GLU A 629 -1.39 -18.71 -28.19
CA GLU A 629 -1.40 -20.03 -28.82
C GLU A 629 -0.22 -20.30 -29.78
N ASN A 630 0.33 -19.24 -30.37
CA ASN A 630 1.48 -19.30 -31.28
C ASN A 630 2.82 -19.27 -30.52
N GLY A 631 2.77 -19.13 -29.20
CA GLY A 631 3.92 -19.05 -28.32
C GLY A 631 4.52 -17.65 -28.19
N ASN A 632 3.91 -16.60 -28.77
CA ASN A 632 4.34 -15.22 -28.61
C ASN A 632 4.02 -14.72 -27.20
N GLU A 633 4.92 -13.92 -26.63
CA GLU A 633 4.74 -13.34 -25.30
C GLU A 633 4.52 -11.83 -25.41
N LYS A 634 3.47 -11.33 -24.75
CA LYS A 634 3.22 -9.89 -24.58
C LYS A 634 3.18 -9.53 -23.11
N THR A 635 3.64 -8.33 -22.78
CA THR A 635 3.48 -7.79 -21.42
C THR A 635 2.06 -7.26 -21.25
N ILE A 636 1.43 -7.58 -20.11
CA ILE A 636 0.13 -7.03 -19.73
C ILE A 636 0.28 -6.14 -18.49
N GLU A 637 -0.44 -5.03 -18.47
CA GLU A 637 -0.50 -4.09 -17.34
C GLU A 637 -1.96 -3.77 -17.00
N PRO A 638 -2.25 -3.35 -15.76
CA PRO A 638 -3.57 -2.85 -15.40
C PRO A 638 -3.94 -1.58 -16.16
N LEU A 639 -5.17 -1.54 -16.66
CA LEU A 639 -5.79 -0.37 -17.27
C LEU A 639 -6.19 0.67 -16.21
N PHE A 640 -6.45 1.92 -16.64
CA PHE A 640 -6.92 2.97 -15.72
C PHE A 640 -8.33 2.68 -15.19
N ARG A 641 -9.19 2.10 -16.03
CA ARG A 641 -10.46 1.48 -15.64
C ARG A 641 -10.55 0.12 -16.30
N GLU A 642 -10.48 -0.95 -15.52
CA GLU A 642 -10.49 -2.33 -16.04
C GLU A 642 -11.88 -2.77 -16.54
N SER A 643 -12.96 -2.11 -16.10
CA SER A 643 -14.30 -2.69 -16.17
C SER A 643 -15.34 -1.85 -16.92
N ALA A 644 -15.17 -1.65 -18.23
CA ALA A 644 -16.10 -0.91 -19.10
C ALA A 644 -17.10 -1.81 -19.85
N TYR A 645 -17.79 -2.69 -19.13
CA TYR A 645 -18.66 -3.73 -19.70
C TYR A 645 -20.09 -3.27 -20.08
N THR A 646 -20.45 -1.99 -19.88
CA THR A 646 -21.75 -1.45 -20.32
C THR A 646 -21.57 -0.30 -21.30
N LYS A 647 -22.52 -0.13 -22.23
CA LYS A 647 -22.53 0.99 -23.18
C LYS A 647 -22.37 2.35 -22.48
N ILE A 648 -23.01 2.53 -21.32
CA ILE A 648 -22.88 3.75 -20.50
C ILE A 648 -21.45 3.94 -19.98
N LYS A 649 -20.82 2.90 -19.42
CA LYS A 649 -19.43 3.00 -18.93
C LYS A 649 -18.43 3.28 -20.06
N LYS A 650 -18.65 2.72 -21.26
CA LYS A 650 -17.81 2.99 -22.44
C LYS A 650 -17.84 4.47 -22.86
N VAL A 651 -18.97 5.17 -22.67
CA VAL A 651 -19.07 6.62 -22.93
C VAL A 651 -18.21 7.46 -21.98
N VAL A 652 -18.02 7.02 -20.74
CA VAL A 652 -17.21 7.75 -19.73
C VAL A 652 -15.69 7.54 -19.96
N GLY A 653 -15.31 6.62 -20.86
CA GLY A 653 -13.92 6.40 -21.29
C GLY A 653 -13.03 5.57 -20.35
N GLU A 654 -11.92 5.08 -20.89
CA GLU A 654 -10.91 4.23 -20.23
C GLU A 654 -9.54 4.92 -20.08
N GLN A 655 -9.37 6.11 -20.65
CA GLN A 655 -8.09 6.82 -20.67
C GLN A 655 -7.80 7.48 -19.32
N THR A 656 -6.52 7.48 -18.93
CA THR A 656 -6.06 8.21 -17.74
C THR A 656 -6.27 9.72 -17.98
N PRO A 657 -6.95 10.43 -17.08
CA PRO A 657 -7.15 11.87 -17.23
C PRO A 657 -5.80 12.62 -17.22
N GLU A 658 -5.66 13.66 -18.05
CA GLU A 658 -4.43 14.48 -18.12
C GLU A 658 -4.01 15.05 -16.76
N LYS A 659 -4.99 15.36 -15.90
CA LYS A 659 -4.80 15.93 -14.55
C LYS A 659 -4.62 14.88 -13.45
N PHE A 660 -4.32 13.62 -13.77
CA PHE A 660 -4.32 12.53 -12.77
C PHE A 660 -3.36 12.75 -11.59
N GLU A 661 -2.16 13.29 -11.84
CA GLU A 661 -1.20 13.58 -10.77
C GLU A 661 -1.65 14.76 -9.87
N GLU A 662 -2.31 15.77 -10.45
CA GLU A 662 -2.94 16.85 -9.69
C GLU A 662 -4.07 16.30 -8.80
N MET A 663 -4.91 15.42 -9.35
CA MET A 663 -5.98 14.77 -8.60
C MET A 663 -5.42 13.94 -7.43
N LYS A 664 -4.36 13.15 -7.64
CA LYS A 664 -3.69 12.41 -6.57
C LYS A 664 -3.20 13.32 -5.45
N LYS A 665 -2.61 14.47 -5.81
CA LYS A 665 -2.14 15.45 -4.83
C LYS A 665 -3.30 15.96 -3.97
N ASN A 666 -4.41 16.36 -4.60
CA ASN A 666 -5.57 16.90 -3.88
C ASN A 666 -6.24 15.84 -2.99
N VAL A 667 -6.33 14.58 -3.46
CA VAL A 667 -6.80 13.47 -2.63
C VAL A 667 -5.86 13.20 -1.46
N ASN A 668 -4.55 13.28 -1.66
CA ASN A 668 -3.58 13.11 -0.58
C ASN A 668 -3.66 14.23 0.47
N GLU A 669 -3.91 15.48 0.07
CA GLU A 669 -4.14 16.59 1.00
C GLU A 669 -5.39 16.32 1.87
N ALA A 670 -6.51 15.94 1.24
CA ALA A 670 -7.73 15.60 1.97
C ALA A 670 -7.54 14.41 2.94
N TYR A 671 -6.72 13.43 2.56
CA TYR A 671 -6.30 12.31 3.41
C TYR A 671 -5.52 12.79 4.65
N GLN A 672 -4.55 13.69 4.51
CA GLN A 672 -3.79 14.24 5.63
C GLN A 672 -4.68 15.02 6.60
N ASP A 673 -5.63 15.79 6.07
CA ASP A 673 -6.61 16.52 6.87
C ASP A 673 -7.55 15.57 7.65
N ALA A 674 -7.98 14.48 7.03
CA ALA A 674 -8.78 13.45 7.69
C ALA A 674 -8.00 12.77 8.83
N LEU A 675 -6.71 12.46 8.60
CA LEU A 675 -5.83 11.92 9.64
C LEU A 675 -5.66 12.87 10.81
N LYS A 676 -5.43 14.16 10.52
CA LYS A 676 -5.31 15.19 11.55
C LYS A 676 -6.58 15.28 12.38
N LYS A 677 -7.76 15.30 11.74
CA LYS A 677 -9.05 15.30 12.43
C LYS A 677 -9.24 14.09 13.34
N LYS A 678 -8.89 12.89 12.87
CA LYS A 678 -8.90 11.66 13.70
C LYS A 678 -8.01 11.84 14.94
N GLN A 679 -6.80 12.37 14.79
CA GLN A 679 -5.88 12.59 15.90
C GLN A 679 -6.41 13.64 16.90
N GLU A 680 -7.02 14.72 16.42
CA GLU A 680 -7.62 15.75 17.28
C GLU A 680 -8.80 15.18 18.07
N ILE A 681 -9.66 14.38 17.46
CA ILE A 681 -10.77 13.71 18.16
C ILE A 681 -10.25 12.72 19.20
N LEU A 682 -9.22 11.93 18.87
CA LEU A 682 -8.59 11.05 19.85
C LEU A 682 -8.04 11.85 21.05
N LYS A 683 -7.41 13.00 20.83
CA LYS A 683 -6.94 13.87 21.92
C LYS A 683 -8.07 14.53 22.71
N PHE A 684 -9.17 14.87 22.04
CA PHE A 684 -10.33 15.50 22.65
C PHE A 684 -11.11 14.52 23.53
N ILE A 685 -11.26 13.26 23.09
CA ILE A 685 -12.03 12.23 23.80
C ILE A 685 -11.18 11.45 24.80
N ALA A 686 -9.91 11.15 24.49
CA ALA A 686 -9.08 10.35 25.39
C ALA A 686 -8.92 11.08 26.74
N PRO A 687 -9.35 10.46 27.86
CA PRO A 687 -9.00 10.96 29.18
C PRO A 687 -7.47 11.03 29.27
N ALA A 688 -6.95 11.94 30.09
CA ALA A 688 -5.56 11.85 30.51
C ALA A 688 -5.36 10.50 31.26
N GLY A 689 -4.99 9.43 30.54
CA GLY A 689 -4.69 8.12 31.14
C GLY A 689 -5.24 6.83 30.49
N ILE A 690 -5.74 6.81 29.23
CA ILE A 690 -6.11 5.55 28.52
C ILE A 690 -5.20 5.24 27.32
#